data_AF-A0AAD7IRN6-F1
#
_entry.id   AF-A0AAD7IRN6-F1
#
_cell.length_a   1.000
_cell.length_b   1.000
_cell.length_c   1.000
_cell.angle_alpha   90.00
_cell.angle_beta   90.00
_cell.angle_gamma   90.00
#
_symmetry.space_group_name_H-M   'P 1'
#
loop_
_entity.id
_entity.type
_entity.pdbx_description
1 polymer ?
#
loop_
_entity_poly.entity_id
_entity_poly.type
_entity_poly.pdbx_seq_one_letter_code
_entity_poly.pdbx_strand_id
1 'polypeptide(L)'
;MPTLSSEYCSVTRPTMQGLRSHMEQTKLCRELQYNAYMEASDAESDSEDSDHGASEDGNADIPAPENPPPSSRKRLRATVEEVEDEDARWVQDYPEEKEAGVPLEKSDQKAEGHAPWYPFESEEEWELAQWLMTLGLSQKKTNDFFEVREGINPSFQNNHTFLKYIDSLPMGPDWFCELFKLVGDELDADGNPKVEIVEMWHRDPLECVRELLGNPSFTKQGYKPLPVFKDIQEGGRGYSNQEFSEMWTAEWWWKIQELLPDGATLAPIIILSDKTQLTRFSRDKQAWPVYLSIGNLRKETRRTPSARATILLGYIPVTKLEIFSKKNHATNAHQLFHNCMKVMLRPLKVAGRDNVKMDCADGFVRMIFPILSTYITDYPEQCLVACCRENSCPRCLVHPAKRGNPVNSTLQDPDETLRVLSNRSKGEFPVEFVDQNLRPINPFWADFPHCNIFSCMTPDILHKLHNGAFGDHIVKWSTAAVEGKDDEIDHRFRWTGNEHKNMEKVFLGILVKATDPAVQRAVCGILDFIYYTHFEIHCDESLAKLDAAWQAFHSNKYIFKTLKIRKKFDINKIHKIKHYVNAIWSRGTADGFNTENTERLHIDLAKMAYKATNRVTYTQQMTTWLHRQEAVYVANAQSDPDGDEDDGADTTLAKTPPFPNLTAASIAADFGATDFLIHLDRFLDSKSITPKLEPADNSTFPVYKRLSLSLPKVAEVTAHNVTDTIRAVRAEPVCMSAKGVKPAKAGQFDTVLVRTERPGSDQRPTDGISVARVRVIFRLSEDHGNYPDPLAYVNWYKPLKPPAPDIGMHEISLSSRNLRQNSSIIPITDIFRCCHLIPAFGRSADLTWTSDRVLDQCNFFFLNPYLRHHNFYLFCYLVDLYDSKRAEAQRRARVRHLGRAGL
;
A
#
# COMPACT_ATOMS: atom_id res chain seq x y z
N MET A 1 10.43 21.49 -20.33
CA MET A 1 9.39 20.47 -20.60
C MET A 1 9.88 19.64 -21.77
N PRO A 2 9.96 18.31 -21.64
CA PRO A 2 9.89 17.43 -22.81
C PRO A 2 8.48 17.54 -23.40
N THR A 3 8.37 17.69 -24.71
CA THR A 3 7.10 17.55 -25.43
C THR A 3 6.78 16.08 -25.65
N LEU A 4 5.50 15.77 -25.89
CA LEU A 4 4.97 14.41 -26.08
C LEU A 4 4.42 14.27 -27.49
N SER A 5 4.57 13.09 -28.07
CA SER A 5 4.36 12.92 -29.51
C SER A 5 4.06 11.47 -29.96
N SER A 6 3.60 11.31 -31.20
CA SER A 6 2.82 10.16 -31.69
C SER A 6 3.33 9.69 -33.05
N GLU A 7 4.17 8.64 -33.02
CA GLU A 7 4.87 7.86 -34.07
C GLU A 7 4.45 7.83 -35.57
N TYR A 8 3.81 8.86 -36.13
CA TYR A 8 3.26 8.86 -37.50
C TYR A 8 3.22 10.21 -38.27
N CYS A 9 3.46 11.41 -37.67
CA CYS A 9 3.17 12.70 -38.37
C CYS A 9 4.00 13.97 -38.04
N SER A 10 4.99 13.89 -37.14
CA SER A 10 6.16 14.78 -36.98
C SER A 10 6.07 16.14 -36.23
N VAL A 11 5.03 16.48 -35.44
CA VAL A 11 4.96 17.79 -34.72
C VAL A 11 4.48 17.69 -33.22
N THR A 12 4.76 18.62 -32.31
CA THR A 12 4.82 18.30 -30.85
C THR A 12 3.67 18.76 -29.92
N ARG A 13 2.95 17.82 -29.26
CA ARG A 13 1.90 18.13 -28.24
C ARG A 13 2.47 18.36 -26.82
N PRO A 14 1.84 19.23 -25.99
CA PRO A 14 2.28 19.46 -24.61
C PRO A 14 1.72 18.45 -23.58
N THR A 15 0.66 17.69 -23.88
CA THR A 15 0.02 16.73 -22.94
C THR A 15 -0.37 15.41 -23.59
N MET A 16 -0.38 14.31 -22.82
CA MET A 16 -0.81 12.98 -23.29
C MET A 16 -2.26 12.92 -23.79
N GLN A 17 -3.13 13.81 -23.30
CA GLN A 17 -4.56 13.82 -23.65
C GLN A 17 -4.79 14.49 -25.01
N GLY A 18 -4.18 15.65 -25.25
CA GLY A 18 -4.21 16.33 -26.55
C GLY A 18 -3.47 15.55 -27.66
N LEU A 19 -2.59 14.62 -27.26
CA LEU A 19 -1.94 13.67 -28.15
C LEU A 19 -2.90 12.59 -28.66
N ARG A 20 -3.58 11.87 -27.74
CA ARG A 20 -4.46 10.75 -28.11
C ARG A 20 -5.65 11.18 -28.98
N SER A 21 -6.34 12.26 -28.60
CA SER A 21 -7.54 12.73 -29.31
C SER A 21 -7.28 13.13 -30.78
N HIS A 22 -6.03 13.45 -31.14
CA HIS A 22 -5.63 13.79 -32.50
C HIS A 22 -5.44 12.54 -33.39
N MET A 23 -4.90 11.45 -32.81
CA MET A 23 -4.66 10.18 -33.51
C MET A 23 -5.96 9.51 -33.94
N GLU A 24 -7.00 9.59 -33.10
CA GLU A 24 -8.27 8.88 -33.29
C GLU A 24 -9.15 9.49 -34.40
N GLN A 25 -9.03 10.80 -34.66
CA GLN A 25 -9.91 11.53 -35.57
C GLN A 25 -9.36 11.70 -36.99
N THR A 26 -8.03 11.78 -37.16
CA THR A 26 -7.41 12.09 -38.46
C THR A 26 -7.36 10.86 -39.39
N LYS A 27 -7.62 11.03 -40.70
CA LYS A 27 -7.61 9.90 -41.66
C LYS A 27 -6.18 9.45 -42.02
N LEU A 28 -5.28 10.40 -42.27
CA LEU A 28 -3.89 10.14 -42.67
C LEU A 28 -3.13 9.29 -41.63
N CYS A 29 -3.27 9.62 -40.34
CA CYS A 29 -2.62 8.89 -39.25
C CYS A 29 -3.05 7.42 -39.19
N ARG A 30 -4.33 7.13 -39.49
CA ARG A 30 -4.89 5.76 -39.50
C ARG A 30 -4.46 4.95 -40.72
N GLU A 31 -4.28 5.61 -41.88
CA GLU A 31 -3.72 4.97 -43.07
C GLU A 31 -2.21 4.71 -42.95
N LEU A 32 -1.46 5.63 -42.33
CA LEU A 32 -0.04 5.42 -42.00
C LEU A 32 0.15 4.36 -40.91
N GLN A 33 -0.72 4.29 -39.90
CA GLN A 33 -0.72 3.22 -38.91
C GLN A 33 -0.94 1.84 -39.55
N TYR A 34 -1.86 1.74 -40.52
CA TYR A 34 -2.11 0.50 -41.26
C TYR A 34 -0.93 0.12 -42.16
N ASN A 35 -0.37 1.08 -42.90
CA ASN A 35 0.81 0.82 -43.74
C ASN A 35 2.04 0.46 -42.91
N ALA A 36 2.28 1.14 -41.79
CA ALA A 36 3.33 0.77 -40.84
C ALA A 36 3.10 -0.60 -40.19
N TYR A 37 1.86 -1.07 -40.05
CA TYR A 37 1.58 -2.44 -39.62
C TYR A 37 1.96 -3.49 -40.69
N MET A 38 1.84 -3.13 -41.97
CA MET A 38 2.27 -3.97 -43.10
C MET A 38 3.80 -3.91 -43.29
N GLU A 39 4.39 -2.72 -43.31
CA GLU A 39 5.84 -2.53 -43.45
C GLU A 39 6.61 -3.07 -42.23
N ALA A 40 6.07 -2.94 -41.01
CA ALA A 40 6.61 -3.60 -39.82
C ALA A 40 6.27 -5.10 -39.71
N SER A 41 5.52 -5.67 -40.67
CA SER A 41 5.44 -7.12 -40.87
C SER A 41 6.55 -7.66 -41.79
N ASP A 42 7.24 -6.78 -42.54
CA ASP A 42 8.39 -7.10 -43.40
C ASP A 42 9.76 -6.60 -42.88
N ALA A 43 9.84 -5.53 -42.07
CA ALA A 43 11.11 -5.03 -41.49
C ALA A 43 11.00 -4.25 -40.15
N GLU A 44 12.08 -4.19 -39.37
CA GLU A 44 12.18 -3.34 -38.16
C GLU A 44 12.42 -1.86 -38.53
N SER A 45 11.49 -0.93 -38.21
CA SER A 45 11.66 0.56 -38.14
C SER A 45 10.29 1.26 -37.93
N ASP A 46 10.14 2.54 -37.56
CA ASP A 46 10.87 3.38 -36.59
C ASP A 46 10.00 4.63 -36.18
N SER A 47 10.24 5.16 -34.95
CA SER A 47 10.03 6.54 -34.42
C SER A 47 8.81 7.47 -34.75
N GLU A 48 8.26 8.09 -33.68
CA GLU A 48 7.94 9.55 -33.40
C GLU A 48 7.70 10.54 -34.60
N ASP A 49 6.78 11.53 -34.67
CA ASP A 49 6.20 12.53 -33.71
C ASP A 49 4.74 13.02 -34.17
N SER A 50 4.06 14.08 -33.65
CA SER A 50 2.54 14.33 -33.69
C SER A 50 1.89 15.62 -34.36
N ASP A 51 1.06 16.42 -33.62
CA ASP A 51 0.36 17.76 -33.80
C ASP A 51 -0.57 18.02 -35.03
N HIS A 52 -1.30 19.14 -35.21
CA HIS A 52 -1.27 20.55 -34.72
C HIS A 52 -2.72 21.06 -34.36
N GLY A 53 -3.06 22.25 -33.85
CA GLY A 53 -2.37 23.44 -33.31
C GLY A 53 -3.31 24.68 -33.29
N ALA A 54 -2.95 25.78 -32.58
CA ALA A 54 -3.62 27.11 -32.53
C ALA A 54 -5.06 27.19 -31.93
N SER A 55 -5.56 28.32 -31.39
CA SER A 55 -4.95 29.55 -30.83
C SER A 55 -6.01 30.38 -30.03
N GLU A 56 -5.56 31.30 -29.16
CA GLU A 56 -6.20 32.62 -28.82
C GLU A 56 -7.64 32.66 -28.22
N ASP A 57 -8.05 33.60 -27.36
CA ASP A 57 -7.36 34.66 -26.59
C ASP A 57 -8.24 35.14 -25.39
N GLY A 58 -7.81 36.12 -24.59
CA GLY A 58 -8.75 37.06 -23.93
C GLY A 58 -8.63 37.30 -22.41
N ASN A 59 -8.09 38.48 -22.08
CA ASN A 59 -8.12 39.24 -20.80
C ASN A 59 -9.54 39.64 -20.31
N ALA A 60 -9.80 40.26 -19.14
CA ALA A 60 -9.13 40.37 -17.81
C ALA A 60 -10.03 41.21 -16.83
N ASP A 61 -9.52 41.50 -15.62
CA ASP A 61 -9.84 42.61 -14.69
C ASP A 61 -11.27 42.70 -14.06
N ILE A 62 -11.46 42.45 -12.75
CA ILE A 62 -11.06 43.26 -11.56
C ILE A 62 -11.74 44.66 -11.59
N PRO A 63 -12.65 44.99 -10.63
CA PRO A 63 -12.18 45.45 -9.31
C PRO A 63 -13.03 45.09 -8.06
N ALA A 64 -12.39 45.24 -6.89
CA ALA A 64 -12.98 45.21 -5.54
C ALA A 64 -13.63 46.58 -5.16
N PRO A 65 -14.26 46.76 -3.97
CA PRO A 65 -13.48 47.10 -2.76
C PRO A 65 -14.09 46.74 -1.35
N GLU A 66 -13.23 46.68 -0.31
CA GLU A 66 -13.43 47.19 1.09
C GLU A 66 -14.59 46.66 1.99
N ASN A 67 -14.63 46.71 3.35
CA ASN A 67 -13.75 47.04 4.52
C ASN A 67 -14.51 46.57 5.83
N PRO A 68 -14.07 46.77 7.11
CA PRO A 68 -12.82 46.40 7.79
C PRO A 68 -13.09 45.55 9.11
N PRO A 69 -12.55 45.78 10.37
CA PRO A 69 -12.18 44.66 11.29
C PRO A 69 -13.01 44.54 12.61
N PRO A 70 -12.70 43.63 13.57
CA PRO A 70 -11.82 44.02 14.70
C PRO A 70 -10.99 42.93 15.45
N SER A 71 -9.68 43.19 15.58
CA SER A 71 -8.80 43.02 16.77
C SER A 71 -8.86 41.82 17.76
N SER A 72 -7.70 41.14 17.88
CA SER A 72 -7.00 40.77 19.14
C SER A 72 -7.56 39.64 20.04
N ARG A 73 -6.76 38.83 20.77
CA ARG A 73 -5.29 38.72 20.95
C ARG A 73 -4.97 37.31 21.48
N LYS A 74 -4.21 36.47 20.76
CA LYS A 74 -3.68 35.18 21.28
C LYS A 74 -2.28 35.34 21.88
N ARG A 75 -1.89 34.43 22.79
CA ARG A 75 -0.56 34.40 23.43
C ARG A 75 0.39 33.50 22.63
N LEU A 76 1.59 34.00 22.32
CA LEU A 76 2.64 33.20 21.68
C LEU A 76 3.26 32.19 22.66
N ARG A 77 3.25 30.92 22.25
CA ARG A 77 4.16 29.86 22.72
C ARG A 77 4.73 29.22 21.46
N ALA A 78 6.00 28.81 21.51
CA ALA A 78 6.61 28.09 20.39
C ALA A 78 6.11 26.65 20.35
N THR A 79 5.00 26.42 19.66
CA THR A 79 4.79 25.18 18.92
C THR A 79 5.87 25.06 17.83
N VAL A 80 5.90 23.93 17.13
CA VAL A 80 6.42 23.93 15.77
C VAL A 80 5.54 24.92 14.99
N GLU A 81 6.13 26.00 14.48
CA GLU A 81 5.60 26.58 13.24
C GLU A 81 5.84 25.51 12.19
N GLU A 82 4.78 24.75 11.90
CA GLU A 82 4.70 24.05 10.64
C GLU A 82 4.91 25.09 9.54
N VAL A 83 5.49 24.70 8.42
CA VAL A 83 5.30 25.54 7.23
C VAL A 83 3.84 25.32 6.87
N GLU A 84 2.98 26.21 7.37
CA GLU A 84 1.59 26.40 6.93
C GLU A 84 1.58 26.98 5.50
N ASP A 85 2.31 26.30 4.60
CA ASP A 85 1.78 26.02 3.28
C ASP A 85 0.53 25.14 3.53
N GLU A 86 -0.59 25.79 3.88
CA GLU A 86 -1.91 25.24 3.57
C GLU A 86 -1.97 25.16 2.04
N ASP A 87 -1.38 24.09 1.49
CA ASP A 87 -1.45 23.66 0.09
C ASP A 87 -2.95 23.61 -0.25
N ALA A 88 -3.46 24.71 -0.81
CA ALA A 88 -4.90 24.97 -0.86
C ALA A 88 -5.55 23.92 -1.76
N ARG A 89 -6.20 22.92 -1.15
CA ARG A 89 -6.74 21.77 -1.89
C ARG A 89 -8.04 22.16 -2.57
N TRP A 90 -7.99 22.31 -3.88
CA TRP A 90 -9.16 22.62 -4.69
C TRP A 90 -9.93 21.33 -4.96
N VAL A 91 -11.12 21.22 -4.38
CA VAL A 91 -12.06 20.14 -4.70
C VAL A 91 -12.90 20.59 -5.90
N GLN A 92 -12.92 19.80 -6.96
CA GLN A 92 -13.85 20.00 -8.06
C GLN A 92 -15.16 19.29 -7.74
N ASP A 93 -16.21 20.06 -7.53
CA ASP A 93 -17.56 19.51 -7.45
C ASP A 93 -18.04 18.96 -8.80
N TYR A 94 -18.85 17.91 -8.74
CA TYR A 94 -19.57 17.39 -9.90
C TYR A 94 -20.69 18.37 -10.30
N PRO A 95 -20.98 18.56 -11.61
CA PRO A 95 -21.98 19.53 -12.07
C PRO A 95 -23.33 19.40 -11.35
N GLU A 96 -23.83 20.51 -10.80
CA GLU A 96 -25.05 20.53 -9.98
C GLU A 96 -26.27 20.07 -10.78
N GLU A 97 -26.33 20.39 -12.08
CA GLU A 97 -27.44 20.04 -12.97
C GLU A 97 -27.61 18.53 -13.19
N LYS A 98 -26.61 17.72 -12.80
CA LYS A 98 -26.63 16.24 -12.90
C LYS A 98 -26.96 15.54 -11.58
N GLU A 99 -27.07 16.27 -10.47
CA GLU A 99 -27.51 15.77 -9.14
C GLU A 99 -26.79 14.48 -8.65
N ALA A 100 -25.52 14.28 -8.99
CA ALA A 100 -24.81 13.03 -8.65
C ALA A 100 -24.71 12.80 -7.13
N GLY A 101 -25.10 11.61 -6.69
CA GLY A 101 -25.06 11.23 -5.26
C GLY A 101 -26.18 11.81 -4.39
N VAL A 102 -27.21 12.43 -4.98
CA VAL A 102 -28.30 13.10 -4.23
C VAL A 102 -29.21 12.09 -3.50
N PRO A 103 -29.54 12.34 -2.22
CA PRO A 103 -30.59 11.61 -1.49
C PRO A 103 -31.97 11.70 -2.13
N LEU A 104 -32.69 10.57 -2.18
CA LEU A 104 -34.11 10.53 -2.55
C LEU A 104 -35.01 10.91 -1.37
N GLU A 105 -34.70 10.37 -0.19
CA GLU A 105 -35.47 10.48 1.03
C GLU A 105 -34.57 10.16 2.25
N LYS A 106 -35.01 10.50 3.46
CA LYS A 106 -34.34 10.04 4.68
C LYS A 106 -34.65 8.58 4.93
N SER A 107 -33.69 7.85 5.47
CA SER A 107 -33.89 6.46 5.88
C SER A 107 -34.88 6.37 7.04
N ASP A 108 -35.82 5.45 6.94
CA ASP A 108 -36.87 5.19 7.95
C ASP A 108 -36.41 4.13 8.98
N GLN A 109 -35.08 3.97 9.16
CA GLN A 109 -34.41 3.06 10.10
C GLN A 109 -34.81 3.34 11.56
N LYS A 110 -35.92 2.73 11.96
CA LYS A 110 -36.29 2.56 13.37
C LYS A 110 -35.43 1.45 13.95
N ALA A 111 -34.52 1.80 14.85
CA ALA A 111 -33.97 0.82 15.77
C ALA A 111 -35.13 0.10 16.49
N GLU A 112 -35.14 -1.23 16.47
CA GLU A 112 -36.07 -1.99 17.30
C GLU A 112 -35.75 -1.68 18.76
N GLY A 113 -36.78 -1.41 19.58
CA GLY A 113 -36.64 -0.89 20.94
C GLY A 113 -36.13 -1.90 21.98
N HIS A 114 -35.25 -2.81 21.58
CA HIS A 114 -34.62 -3.82 22.41
C HIS A 114 -33.32 -3.29 23.04
N ALA A 115 -32.85 -3.95 24.10
CA ALA A 115 -31.54 -3.64 24.68
C ALA A 115 -30.42 -4.20 23.77
N PRO A 116 -29.20 -3.60 23.75
CA PRO A 116 -28.11 -4.04 22.87
C PRO A 116 -27.68 -5.51 23.05
N TRP A 117 -27.94 -6.10 24.23
CA TRP A 117 -27.67 -7.50 24.54
C TRP A 117 -28.84 -8.46 24.25
N TYR A 118 -29.95 -8.00 23.67
CA TYR A 118 -31.05 -8.91 23.27
C TYR A 118 -30.55 -9.90 22.18
N PRO A 119 -30.86 -11.21 22.26
CA PRO A 119 -31.89 -11.86 23.09
C PRO A 119 -31.39 -12.49 24.41
N PHE A 120 -30.23 -12.08 24.94
CA PHE A 120 -29.72 -12.53 26.24
C PHE A 120 -30.43 -11.81 27.41
N GLU A 121 -30.42 -12.40 28.60
CA GLU A 121 -31.08 -11.81 29.78
C GLU A 121 -30.32 -10.60 30.35
N SER A 122 -28.99 -10.57 30.24
CA SER A 122 -28.15 -9.47 30.71
C SER A 122 -26.90 -9.22 29.85
N GLU A 123 -26.26 -8.09 30.11
CA GLU A 123 -25.00 -7.68 29.50
C GLU A 123 -23.86 -8.68 29.82
N GLU A 124 -23.78 -9.21 31.05
CA GLU A 124 -22.76 -10.20 31.41
C GLU A 124 -23.00 -11.58 30.75
N GLU A 125 -24.26 -11.94 30.47
CA GLU A 125 -24.57 -13.12 29.65
C GLU A 125 -24.09 -12.92 28.19
N TRP A 126 -24.25 -11.71 27.66
CA TRP A 126 -23.78 -11.35 26.32
C TRP A 126 -22.24 -11.34 26.22
N GLU A 127 -21.53 -10.74 27.19
CA GLU A 127 -20.07 -10.81 27.28
C GLU A 127 -19.58 -12.27 27.29
N LEU A 128 -20.22 -13.13 28.09
CA LEU A 128 -19.89 -14.55 28.15
C LEU A 128 -20.13 -15.25 26.80
N ALA A 129 -21.25 -14.95 26.13
CA ALA A 129 -21.57 -15.52 24.82
C ALA A 129 -20.56 -15.11 23.75
N GLN A 130 -20.18 -13.83 23.72
CA GLN A 130 -19.16 -13.27 22.84
C GLN A 130 -17.77 -13.89 23.11
N TRP A 131 -17.38 -14.01 24.38
CA TRP A 131 -16.12 -14.62 24.79
C TRP A 131 -16.00 -16.09 24.35
N LEU A 132 -17.06 -16.89 24.57
CA LEU A 132 -17.11 -18.28 24.12
C LEU A 132 -17.01 -18.43 22.59
N MET A 133 -17.67 -17.55 21.83
CA MET A 133 -17.57 -17.52 20.36
C MET A 133 -16.18 -17.09 19.87
N THR A 134 -15.56 -16.12 20.54
CA THR A 134 -14.24 -15.57 20.19
C THR A 134 -13.10 -16.56 20.51
N LEU A 135 -13.22 -17.34 21.59
CA LEU A 135 -12.26 -18.39 21.93
C LEU A 135 -12.21 -19.55 20.92
N GLY A 136 -13.26 -19.75 20.11
CA GLY A 136 -13.33 -20.83 19.13
C GLY A 136 -13.19 -22.23 19.74
N LEU A 137 -13.82 -22.45 20.91
CA LEU A 137 -13.83 -23.74 21.59
C LEU A 137 -14.52 -24.82 20.73
N SER A 138 -14.11 -26.08 20.89
CA SER A 138 -14.86 -27.19 20.29
C SER A 138 -16.14 -27.44 21.07
N GLN A 139 -17.19 -27.96 20.41
CA GLN A 139 -18.48 -28.24 21.04
C GLN A 139 -18.35 -29.06 22.34
N LYS A 140 -17.40 -30.02 22.37
CA LYS A 140 -17.07 -30.73 23.61
C LYS A 140 -16.56 -29.78 24.69
N LYS A 141 -15.53 -28.97 24.43
CA LYS A 141 -14.99 -28.02 25.42
C LYS A 141 -16.01 -27.00 25.91
N THR A 142 -16.94 -26.60 25.06
CA THR A 142 -18.06 -25.72 25.43
C THR A 142 -19.01 -26.43 26.42
N ASN A 143 -19.33 -27.71 26.20
CA ASN A 143 -20.05 -28.51 27.19
C ASN A 143 -19.22 -28.76 28.46
N ASP A 144 -17.94 -29.15 28.33
CA ASP A 144 -17.02 -29.36 29.47
C ASP A 144 -16.96 -28.09 30.36
N PHE A 145 -17.01 -26.89 29.77
CA PHE A 145 -17.10 -25.62 30.50
C PHE A 145 -18.46 -25.42 31.21
N PHE A 146 -19.57 -25.75 30.55
CA PHE A 146 -20.90 -25.67 31.15
C PHE A 146 -21.16 -26.73 32.23
N GLU A 147 -20.42 -27.84 32.24
CA GLU A 147 -20.43 -28.86 33.30
C GLU A 147 -19.58 -28.48 34.53
N VAL A 148 -18.56 -27.62 34.37
CA VAL A 148 -17.55 -27.31 35.42
C VAL A 148 -17.70 -25.89 35.99
N ARG A 149 -18.58 -25.05 35.45
CA ARG A 149 -18.84 -23.68 35.94
C ARG A 149 -19.49 -23.68 37.33
N GLU A 150 -18.95 -22.86 38.23
CA GLU A 150 -19.62 -22.45 39.48
C GLU A 150 -19.99 -20.96 39.41
N GLY A 151 -21.08 -20.56 40.06
CA GLY A 151 -21.48 -19.15 40.23
C GLY A 151 -22.11 -18.45 39.01
N ILE A 152 -21.96 -18.96 37.79
CA ILE A 152 -22.49 -18.34 36.55
C ILE A 152 -23.54 -19.26 35.91
N ASN A 153 -24.81 -18.80 35.86
CA ASN A 153 -25.95 -19.58 35.36
C ASN A 153 -26.73 -18.83 34.25
N PRO A 154 -26.24 -18.83 33.01
CA PRO A 154 -26.91 -18.23 31.86
C PRO A 154 -28.08 -19.08 31.35
N SER A 155 -28.90 -18.47 30.51
CA SER A 155 -30.07 -18.99 29.80
C SER A 155 -29.77 -20.22 28.93
N PHE A 156 -28.49 -20.41 28.57
CA PHE A 156 -27.99 -21.60 27.87
C PHE A 156 -27.17 -22.54 28.78
N GLN A 157 -27.51 -23.83 28.69
CA GLN A 157 -27.00 -24.89 29.58
C GLN A 157 -26.13 -25.93 28.87
N ASN A 158 -26.08 -25.89 27.54
CA ASN A 158 -25.23 -26.73 26.69
C ASN A 158 -24.92 -26.02 25.36
N ASN A 159 -23.93 -26.50 24.61
CA ASN A 159 -23.51 -25.93 23.32
C ASN A 159 -24.67 -25.82 22.30
N HIS A 160 -25.65 -26.74 22.30
CA HIS A 160 -26.78 -26.66 21.37
C HIS A 160 -27.78 -25.56 21.76
N THR A 161 -28.11 -25.39 23.04
CA THR A 161 -28.89 -24.23 23.51
C THR A 161 -28.15 -22.92 23.28
N PHE A 162 -26.85 -22.89 23.52
CA PHE A 162 -26.00 -21.71 23.33
C PHE A 162 -26.01 -21.25 21.87
N LEU A 163 -25.73 -22.16 20.92
CA LEU A 163 -25.76 -21.84 19.51
C LEU A 163 -27.15 -21.39 19.03
N LYS A 164 -28.25 -21.82 19.66
CA LYS A 164 -29.59 -21.31 19.32
C LYS A 164 -29.82 -19.84 19.69
N TYR A 165 -29.20 -19.32 20.75
CA TYR A 165 -29.25 -17.89 21.04
C TYR A 165 -28.45 -17.10 19.99
N ILE A 166 -27.25 -17.59 19.62
CA ILE A 166 -26.45 -17.02 18.52
C ILE A 166 -27.21 -17.07 17.19
N ASP A 167 -27.91 -18.17 16.90
CA ASP A 167 -28.79 -18.36 15.74
C ASP A 167 -30.11 -17.55 15.82
N SER A 168 -30.24 -16.63 16.78
CA SER A 168 -31.38 -15.69 16.91
C SER A 168 -30.97 -14.22 17.03
N LEU A 169 -29.67 -13.91 16.91
CA LEU A 169 -29.17 -12.55 16.74
C LEU A 169 -29.45 -12.02 15.32
N PRO A 170 -29.45 -10.69 15.11
CA PRO A 170 -29.47 -10.10 13.77
C PRO A 170 -28.27 -10.60 12.94
N MET A 171 -28.51 -11.10 11.73
CA MET A 171 -27.48 -11.71 10.89
C MET A 171 -27.25 -10.92 9.59
N GLY A 172 -26.03 -11.01 9.06
CA GLY A 172 -25.72 -10.54 7.71
C GLY A 172 -26.31 -11.45 6.61
N PRO A 173 -26.07 -11.13 5.32
CA PRO A 173 -26.76 -11.76 4.20
C PRO A 173 -26.68 -13.29 4.15
N ASP A 174 -27.80 -13.90 3.78
CA ASP A 174 -28.04 -15.34 3.74
C ASP A 174 -27.08 -16.13 2.82
N TRP A 175 -26.91 -17.41 3.15
CA TRP A 175 -26.11 -18.37 2.40
C TRP A 175 -26.98 -19.32 1.56
N PHE A 176 -26.80 -19.24 0.25
CA PHE A 176 -27.41 -20.11 -0.77
C PHE A 176 -26.41 -21.19 -1.24
N CYS A 177 -26.94 -22.31 -1.74
CA CYS A 177 -26.16 -23.38 -2.35
C CYS A 177 -26.69 -23.70 -3.75
N GLU A 178 -25.87 -23.45 -4.76
CA GLU A 178 -26.18 -23.69 -6.18
C GLU A 178 -25.47 -24.95 -6.68
N LEU A 179 -26.21 -25.79 -7.42
CA LEU A 179 -25.75 -27.13 -7.85
C LEU A 179 -25.38 -27.14 -9.33
N PHE A 180 -24.08 -27.16 -9.62
CA PHE A 180 -23.57 -27.26 -10.98
C PHE A 180 -23.42 -28.72 -11.41
N LYS A 181 -24.32 -29.19 -12.29
CA LYS A 181 -24.20 -30.48 -12.97
C LYS A 181 -23.22 -30.38 -14.14
N LEU A 182 -22.10 -31.07 -14.05
CA LEU A 182 -21.05 -31.15 -15.06
C LEU A 182 -21.15 -32.48 -15.82
N VAL A 183 -21.01 -32.44 -17.14
CA VAL A 183 -21.02 -33.63 -18.01
C VAL A 183 -19.67 -33.73 -18.69
N GLY A 184 -18.99 -34.85 -18.49
CA GLY A 184 -17.63 -35.12 -18.94
C GLY A 184 -17.52 -35.57 -20.39
N ASP A 185 -16.27 -35.67 -20.87
CA ASP A 185 -15.92 -36.37 -22.11
C ASP A 185 -15.30 -37.76 -21.85
N GLU A 186 -15.03 -38.12 -20.59
CA GLU A 186 -14.71 -39.49 -20.18
C GLU A 186 -16.00 -40.31 -19.97
N LEU A 187 -16.00 -41.57 -20.42
CA LEU A 187 -17.15 -42.47 -20.29
C LEU A 187 -17.11 -43.31 -19.01
N ASP A 188 -18.27 -43.70 -18.48
CA ASP A 188 -18.43 -44.67 -17.40
C ASP A 188 -18.39 -46.13 -17.89
N ALA A 189 -18.66 -47.08 -17.00
CA ALA A 189 -18.63 -48.52 -17.31
C ALA A 189 -19.76 -48.97 -18.27
N ASP A 190 -20.85 -48.19 -18.34
CA ASP A 190 -22.01 -48.45 -19.20
C ASP A 190 -21.91 -47.69 -20.53
N GLY A 191 -20.82 -46.94 -20.76
CA GLY A 191 -20.55 -46.18 -21.96
C GLY A 191 -21.19 -44.79 -22.01
N ASN A 192 -21.75 -44.30 -20.90
CA ASN A 192 -22.35 -42.97 -20.82
C ASN A 192 -21.31 -41.91 -20.42
N PRO A 193 -21.48 -40.63 -20.80
CA PRO A 193 -20.62 -39.55 -20.31
C PRO A 193 -20.71 -39.41 -18.78
N LYS A 194 -19.56 -39.46 -18.10
CA LYS A 194 -19.51 -39.31 -16.63
C LYS A 194 -20.11 -37.97 -16.19
N VAL A 195 -20.84 -37.97 -15.07
CA VAL A 195 -21.45 -36.78 -14.49
C VAL A 195 -20.85 -36.49 -13.12
N GLU A 196 -20.55 -35.23 -12.85
CA GLU A 196 -20.18 -34.73 -11.52
C GLU A 196 -21.17 -33.63 -11.12
N ILE A 197 -21.55 -33.55 -9.84
CA ILE A 197 -22.34 -32.45 -9.30
C ILE A 197 -21.49 -31.76 -8.25
N VAL A 198 -21.33 -30.44 -8.37
CA VAL A 198 -20.53 -29.63 -7.44
C VAL A 198 -21.34 -28.49 -6.86
N GLU A 199 -21.13 -28.23 -5.56
CA GLU A 199 -21.79 -27.18 -4.79
C GLU A 199 -21.03 -25.85 -4.87
N MET A 200 -21.71 -24.77 -5.23
CA MET A 200 -21.24 -23.40 -5.01
C MET A 200 -22.04 -22.78 -3.87
N TRP A 201 -21.37 -22.46 -2.77
CA TRP A 201 -21.97 -21.74 -1.64
C TRP A 201 -21.72 -20.25 -1.78
N HIS A 202 -22.75 -19.42 -1.75
CA HIS A 202 -22.63 -17.96 -1.94
C HIS A 202 -23.76 -17.16 -1.28
N ARG A 203 -23.62 -15.84 -1.24
CA ARG A 203 -24.66 -14.88 -0.81
C ARG A 203 -25.24 -14.12 -2.00
N ASP A 204 -26.29 -13.33 -1.79
CA ASP A 204 -26.67 -12.30 -2.78
C ASP A 204 -25.72 -11.10 -2.65
N PRO A 205 -24.99 -10.70 -3.71
CA PRO A 205 -24.09 -9.56 -3.66
C PRO A 205 -24.77 -8.21 -3.46
N LEU A 206 -26.07 -8.05 -3.75
CA LEU A 206 -26.80 -6.80 -3.47
C LEU A 206 -27.06 -6.61 -1.98
N GLU A 207 -27.35 -7.69 -1.26
CA GLU A 207 -27.46 -7.65 0.21
C GLU A 207 -26.10 -7.32 0.84
N CYS A 208 -25.01 -7.90 0.33
CA CYS A 208 -23.64 -7.53 0.75
C CYS A 208 -23.31 -6.05 0.46
N VAL A 209 -23.78 -5.49 -0.66
CA VAL A 209 -23.59 -4.06 -0.98
C VAL A 209 -24.46 -3.17 -0.08
N ARG A 210 -25.69 -3.60 0.25
CA ARG A 210 -26.56 -2.87 1.19
C ARG A 210 -25.98 -2.87 2.61
N GLU A 211 -25.42 -3.98 3.08
CA GLU A 211 -24.70 -4.05 4.36
C GLU A 211 -23.53 -3.05 4.38
N LEU A 212 -22.71 -3.02 3.33
CA LEU A 212 -21.55 -2.11 3.26
C LEU A 212 -21.91 -0.64 3.07
N LEU A 213 -22.99 -0.30 2.36
CA LEU A 213 -23.44 1.09 2.20
C LEU A 213 -24.17 1.60 3.45
N GLY A 214 -25.03 0.79 4.06
CA GLY A 214 -25.92 1.16 5.16
C GLY A 214 -25.30 1.08 6.56
N ASN A 215 -24.14 0.45 6.73
CA ASN A 215 -23.51 0.30 8.05
C ASN A 215 -23.09 1.66 8.66
N PRO A 216 -23.68 2.09 9.79
CA PRO A 216 -23.43 3.41 10.37
C PRO A 216 -22.01 3.61 10.88
N SER A 217 -21.26 2.54 11.18
CA SER A 217 -19.84 2.63 11.56
C SER A 217 -18.96 3.20 10.43
N PHE A 218 -19.44 3.21 9.18
CA PHE A 218 -18.73 3.73 8.02
C PHE A 218 -19.13 5.17 7.68
N THR A 219 -19.05 6.10 8.65
CA THR A 219 -19.54 7.49 8.56
C THR A 219 -18.91 8.38 7.47
N LYS A 220 -17.80 7.98 6.83
CA LYS A 220 -17.00 8.84 5.92
C LYS A 220 -16.89 8.27 4.49
N GLN A 221 -18.01 7.88 3.90
CA GLN A 221 -18.09 7.33 2.53
C GLN A 221 -18.09 8.41 1.43
N GLY A 222 -17.74 8.02 0.20
CA GLY A 222 -17.95 8.79 -1.01
C GLY A 222 -19.23 8.38 -1.75
N TYR A 223 -20.08 9.35 -2.11
CA TYR A 223 -21.33 9.14 -2.87
C TYR A 223 -21.35 9.81 -4.26
N LYS A 224 -20.42 10.74 -4.53
CA LYS A 224 -20.22 11.41 -5.84
C LYS A 224 -18.73 11.53 -6.17
N PRO A 225 -18.34 11.75 -7.44
CA PRO A 225 -16.99 12.18 -7.79
C PRO A 225 -16.61 13.46 -7.04
N LEU A 226 -15.38 13.49 -6.53
CA LEU A 226 -14.75 14.66 -5.92
C LEU A 226 -13.24 14.65 -6.27
N PRO A 227 -12.84 14.98 -7.50
CA PRO A 227 -11.43 15.23 -7.83
C PRO A 227 -10.86 16.33 -6.94
N VAL A 228 -9.61 16.16 -6.50
CA VAL A 228 -8.89 17.10 -5.64
C VAL A 228 -7.62 17.52 -6.37
N PHE A 229 -7.19 18.78 -6.23
CA PHE A 229 -6.03 19.34 -6.92
C PHE A 229 -5.19 20.19 -5.97
N LYS A 230 -3.86 20.15 -6.13
CA LYS A 230 -2.94 21.00 -5.33
C LYS A 230 -2.78 22.42 -5.89
N ASP A 231 -2.80 22.58 -7.21
CA ASP A 231 -2.41 23.82 -7.88
C ASP A 231 -3.57 24.43 -8.68
N ILE A 232 -3.73 25.76 -8.63
CA ILE A 232 -4.52 26.50 -9.63
C ILE A 232 -3.65 26.69 -10.89
N GLN A 233 -4.21 26.45 -12.08
CA GLN A 233 -3.50 26.69 -13.34
C GLN A 233 -3.08 28.16 -13.50
N GLU A 234 -1.93 28.41 -14.13
CA GLU A 234 -1.45 29.76 -14.41
C GLU A 234 -2.50 30.56 -15.21
N GLY A 235 -2.96 31.68 -14.65
CA GLY A 235 -4.06 32.49 -15.20
C GLY A 235 -5.45 32.22 -14.62
N GLY A 236 -5.59 31.28 -13.68
CA GLY A 236 -6.79 31.12 -12.84
C GLY A 236 -8.00 30.44 -13.50
N ARG A 237 -7.80 29.74 -14.63
CA ARG A 237 -8.90 29.14 -15.44
C ARG A 237 -9.02 27.61 -15.35
N GLY A 238 -8.60 27.04 -14.23
CA GLY A 238 -8.70 25.60 -13.98
C GLY A 238 -7.75 25.13 -12.88
N TYR A 239 -7.74 23.82 -12.65
CA TYR A 239 -6.91 23.16 -11.64
C TYR A 239 -5.86 22.23 -12.26
N SER A 240 -4.78 21.98 -11.54
CA SER A 240 -3.64 21.16 -11.97
C SER A 240 -3.02 20.41 -10.79
N ASN A 241 -2.21 19.39 -11.08
CA ASN A 241 -1.58 18.53 -10.08
C ASN A 241 -2.65 17.80 -9.23
N GLN A 242 -3.41 16.93 -9.90
CA GLN A 242 -4.54 16.21 -9.31
C GLN A 242 -4.07 15.21 -8.25
N GLU A 243 -4.73 15.18 -7.09
CA GLU A 243 -4.55 14.19 -6.03
C GLU A 243 -5.43 12.95 -6.26
N PHE A 244 -4.77 11.83 -6.52
CA PHE A 244 -5.34 10.48 -6.58
C PHE A 244 -5.16 9.84 -5.19
N SER A 245 -6.26 9.57 -4.50
CA SER A 245 -6.24 8.97 -3.16
C SER A 245 -7.25 7.83 -3.04
N GLU A 246 -8.54 8.13 -3.15
CA GLU A 246 -9.65 7.19 -3.17
C GLU A 246 -10.27 7.11 -4.58
N MET A 247 -11.16 6.14 -4.82
CA MET A 247 -11.79 6.00 -6.15
C MET A 247 -12.55 7.25 -6.59
N TRP A 248 -13.15 8.01 -5.66
CA TRP A 248 -13.94 9.21 -5.99
C TRP A 248 -13.07 10.42 -6.35
N THR A 249 -11.77 10.44 -6.00
CA THR A 249 -10.84 11.49 -6.46
C THR A 249 -10.16 11.13 -7.80
N ALA A 250 -10.47 9.95 -8.35
CA ALA A 250 -9.83 9.37 -9.53
C ALA A 250 -10.76 9.31 -10.75
N GLU A 251 -10.16 9.23 -11.94
CA GLU A 251 -10.84 9.52 -13.21
C GLU A 251 -11.98 8.56 -13.58
N TRP A 252 -11.90 7.30 -13.16
CA TRP A 252 -12.91 6.28 -13.51
C TRP A 252 -14.27 6.59 -12.91
N TRP A 253 -14.35 7.07 -11.66
CA TRP A 253 -15.65 7.37 -11.04
C TRP A 253 -16.34 8.50 -11.79
N TRP A 254 -15.63 9.59 -12.10
CA TRP A 254 -16.17 10.70 -12.89
C TRP A 254 -16.76 10.22 -14.22
N LYS A 255 -15.97 9.47 -15.02
CA LYS A 255 -16.43 8.93 -16.30
C LYS A 255 -17.64 8.01 -16.20
N ILE A 256 -17.68 7.12 -15.22
CA ILE A 256 -18.83 6.23 -15.06
C ILE A 256 -20.06 7.03 -14.61
N GLN A 257 -19.90 8.01 -13.72
CA GLN A 257 -20.97 8.91 -13.31
C GLN A 257 -21.57 9.69 -14.49
N GLU A 258 -20.77 10.07 -15.49
CA GLU A 258 -21.22 10.72 -16.73
C GLU A 258 -22.00 9.80 -17.69
N LEU A 259 -21.96 8.48 -17.49
CA LEU A 259 -22.71 7.48 -18.28
C LEU A 259 -23.98 6.99 -17.57
N LEU A 260 -24.23 7.44 -16.34
CA LEU A 260 -25.43 7.14 -15.58
C LEU A 260 -26.46 8.27 -15.71
N PRO A 261 -27.75 8.03 -15.41
CA PRO A 261 -28.77 9.07 -15.34
C PRO A 261 -28.46 10.14 -14.28
N ASP A 262 -29.03 11.33 -14.45
CA ASP A 262 -29.00 12.38 -13.43
C ASP A 262 -29.64 11.86 -12.11
N GLY A 263 -29.13 12.32 -10.96
CA GLY A 263 -29.51 11.81 -9.64
C GLY A 263 -28.87 10.46 -9.25
N ALA A 264 -28.13 9.80 -10.15
CA ALA A 264 -27.54 8.49 -9.86
C ALA A 264 -26.43 8.54 -8.81
N THR A 265 -26.33 7.46 -8.02
CA THR A 265 -25.23 7.21 -7.07
C THR A 265 -24.46 5.97 -7.51
N LEU A 266 -23.18 6.13 -7.86
CA LEU A 266 -22.33 4.99 -8.22
C LEU A 266 -21.89 4.20 -6.98
N ALA A 267 -22.00 2.87 -7.04
CA ALA A 267 -21.32 1.96 -6.12
C ALA A 267 -20.25 1.15 -6.88
N PRO A 268 -18.96 1.54 -6.81
CA PRO A 268 -17.90 0.83 -7.49
C PRO A 268 -17.64 -0.53 -6.82
N ILE A 269 -18.01 -1.63 -7.47
CA ILE A 269 -17.81 -2.97 -6.89
C ILE A 269 -16.35 -3.39 -7.06
N ILE A 270 -15.75 -3.85 -5.96
CA ILE A 270 -14.42 -4.43 -5.88
C ILE A 270 -14.61 -5.93 -5.61
N ILE A 271 -14.26 -6.76 -6.58
CA ILE A 271 -14.22 -8.22 -6.41
C ILE A 271 -12.79 -8.65 -6.14
N LEU A 272 -12.62 -9.62 -5.23
CA LEU A 272 -11.34 -10.25 -4.94
C LEU A 272 -11.52 -11.77 -4.97
N SER A 273 -10.60 -12.51 -5.59
CA SER A 273 -10.58 -13.98 -5.51
C SER A 273 -9.16 -14.53 -5.62
N ASP A 274 -8.91 -15.63 -4.91
CA ASP A 274 -7.65 -16.40 -4.94
C ASP A 274 -7.92 -17.80 -4.36
N LYS A 275 -7.12 -18.79 -4.74
CA LYS A 275 -7.33 -20.20 -4.45
C LYS A 275 -6.42 -20.71 -3.34
N THR A 276 -6.86 -20.56 -2.09
CA THR A 276 -6.05 -20.80 -0.90
C THR A 276 -6.04 -22.26 -0.42
N GLN A 277 -4.89 -22.72 0.11
CA GLN A 277 -4.77 -24.03 0.77
C GLN A 277 -5.24 -23.97 2.23
N LEU A 278 -6.07 -24.94 2.63
CA LEU A 278 -6.69 -25.00 3.96
C LEU A 278 -5.81 -25.71 5.01
N THR A 279 -4.79 -26.49 4.58
CA THR A 279 -3.82 -27.11 5.48
C THR A 279 -2.41 -27.04 4.91
N ARG A 280 -1.39 -27.03 5.79
CA ARG A 280 0.03 -27.11 5.38
C ARG A 280 0.53 -28.53 5.06
N PHE A 281 -0.22 -29.57 5.43
CA PHE A 281 0.25 -30.97 5.38
C PHE A 281 -0.49 -31.85 4.36
N SER A 282 -1.74 -31.54 4.02
CA SER A 282 -2.48 -32.17 2.91
C SER A 282 -2.76 -31.11 1.84
N ARG A 283 -2.21 -31.31 0.64
CA ARG A 283 -2.36 -30.41 -0.52
C ARG A 283 -3.77 -30.48 -1.16
N ASP A 284 -4.56 -31.47 -0.78
CA ASP A 284 -5.86 -31.82 -1.39
C ASP A 284 -7.04 -31.04 -0.80
N LYS A 285 -6.81 -30.22 0.23
CA LYS A 285 -7.84 -29.39 0.89
C LYS A 285 -7.60 -27.92 0.59
N GLN A 286 -8.46 -27.38 -0.27
CA GLN A 286 -8.37 -26.04 -0.85
C GLN A 286 -9.76 -25.39 -0.82
N ALA A 287 -9.81 -24.07 -0.69
CA ALA A 287 -11.01 -23.28 -0.93
C ALA A 287 -10.69 -22.22 -1.98
N TRP A 288 -11.72 -21.79 -2.72
CA TRP A 288 -11.61 -20.68 -3.67
C TRP A 288 -12.63 -19.61 -3.30
N PRO A 289 -12.35 -18.84 -2.23
CA PRO A 289 -13.22 -17.75 -1.82
C PRO A 289 -13.29 -16.63 -2.85
N VAL A 290 -14.46 -16.01 -2.93
CA VAL A 290 -14.73 -14.76 -3.62
C VAL A 290 -15.19 -13.75 -2.57
N TYR A 291 -14.58 -12.57 -2.57
CA TYR A 291 -14.88 -11.47 -1.66
C TYR A 291 -15.44 -10.27 -2.43
N LEU A 292 -16.25 -9.47 -1.74
CA LEU A 292 -16.83 -8.24 -2.25
C LEU A 292 -16.53 -7.08 -1.28
N SER A 293 -16.12 -5.95 -1.84
CA SER A 293 -16.06 -4.64 -1.18
C SER A 293 -16.56 -3.56 -2.15
N ILE A 294 -16.70 -2.32 -1.67
CA ILE A 294 -17.17 -1.19 -2.47
C ILE A 294 -16.20 -0.01 -2.43
N GLY A 295 -16.11 0.74 -3.52
CA GLY A 295 -15.29 1.93 -3.70
C GLY A 295 -15.71 3.12 -2.84
N ASN A 296 -16.97 3.13 -2.37
CA ASN A 296 -17.53 4.17 -1.50
C ASN A 296 -16.86 4.26 -0.12
N LEU A 297 -16.30 3.15 0.38
CA LEU A 297 -15.56 3.14 1.64
C LEU A 297 -14.16 3.75 1.47
N ARG A 298 -13.52 4.19 2.55
CA ARG A 298 -12.09 4.57 2.52
C ARG A 298 -11.20 3.34 2.42
N LYS A 299 -10.07 3.43 1.71
CA LYS A 299 -9.11 2.32 1.59
C LYS A 299 -8.51 1.92 2.93
N GLU A 300 -8.36 2.87 3.85
CA GLU A 300 -8.01 2.64 5.27
C GLU A 300 -8.98 1.66 5.94
N THR A 301 -10.29 1.90 5.80
CA THR A 301 -11.35 1.01 6.32
C THR A 301 -11.30 -0.36 5.63
N ARG A 302 -11.15 -0.41 4.29
CA ARG A 302 -10.99 -1.68 3.54
C ARG A 302 -9.74 -2.47 3.93
N ARG A 303 -8.64 -1.79 4.27
CA ARG A 303 -7.37 -2.37 4.75
C ARG A 303 -7.41 -2.83 6.20
N THR A 304 -8.48 -2.54 6.94
CA THR A 304 -8.64 -2.87 8.36
C THR A 304 -9.56 -4.08 8.53
N PRO A 305 -9.05 -5.32 8.77
CA PRO A 305 -9.88 -6.53 8.72
C PRO A 305 -10.97 -6.56 9.81
N SER A 306 -10.70 -5.97 10.98
CA SER A 306 -11.65 -5.84 12.09
C SER A 306 -12.82 -4.90 11.79
N ALA A 307 -12.68 -4.00 10.81
CA ALA A 307 -13.77 -3.12 10.36
C ALA A 307 -14.74 -3.83 9.39
N ARG A 308 -14.45 -5.07 8.98
CA ARG A 308 -15.29 -5.92 8.10
C ARG A 308 -15.79 -5.29 6.79
N ALA A 309 -15.12 -4.22 6.31
CA ALA A 309 -15.37 -3.54 5.05
C ALA A 309 -15.07 -4.38 3.77
N THR A 310 -15.02 -5.71 3.88
CA THR A 310 -14.89 -6.68 2.80
C THR A 310 -15.58 -7.98 3.24
N ILE A 311 -16.65 -8.35 2.55
CA ILE A 311 -17.50 -9.51 2.87
C ILE A 311 -17.07 -10.71 2.04
N LEU A 312 -17.13 -11.93 2.61
CA LEU A 312 -17.03 -13.16 1.84
C LEU A 312 -18.33 -13.41 1.08
N LEU A 313 -18.30 -13.22 -0.24
CA LEU A 313 -19.44 -13.41 -1.13
C LEU A 313 -19.72 -14.88 -1.43
N GLY A 314 -18.69 -15.74 -1.48
CA GLY A 314 -18.90 -17.17 -1.71
C GLY A 314 -17.64 -18.01 -1.80
N TYR A 315 -17.82 -19.31 -2.03
CA TYR A 315 -16.76 -20.28 -2.36
C TYR A 315 -17.06 -20.95 -3.71
N ILE A 316 -16.16 -20.81 -4.67
CA ILE A 316 -16.21 -21.55 -5.94
C ILE A 316 -15.80 -23.00 -5.69
N PRO A 317 -16.51 -24.00 -6.25
CA PRO A 317 -16.21 -25.42 -6.07
C PRO A 317 -14.79 -25.78 -6.52
N VAL A 318 -14.01 -26.37 -5.62
CA VAL A 318 -12.68 -26.93 -5.92
C VAL A 318 -12.78 -28.44 -6.11
N THR A 319 -13.01 -28.84 -7.36
CA THR A 319 -13.02 -30.24 -7.81
C THR A 319 -11.72 -30.61 -8.55
N LYS A 320 -11.44 -31.92 -8.61
CA LYS A 320 -10.40 -32.50 -9.46
C LYS A 320 -10.81 -32.67 -10.93
N LEU A 321 -12.10 -32.65 -11.26
CA LEU A 321 -12.64 -32.79 -12.62
C LEU A 321 -12.19 -34.08 -13.33
N GLU A 322 -12.16 -35.21 -12.60
CA GLU A 322 -11.76 -36.53 -13.14
C GLU A 322 -12.76 -37.11 -14.18
N ILE A 323 -13.90 -36.43 -14.39
CA ILE A 323 -14.85 -36.68 -15.49
C ILE A 323 -14.38 -36.14 -16.85
N PHE A 324 -13.37 -35.26 -16.89
CA PHE A 324 -12.87 -34.66 -18.12
C PHE A 324 -11.49 -35.21 -18.50
N SER A 325 -11.31 -35.43 -19.81
CA SER A 325 -10.03 -35.86 -20.36
C SER A 325 -8.94 -34.82 -20.11
N LYS A 326 -7.68 -35.26 -19.95
CA LYS A 326 -6.54 -34.38 -19.62
C LYS A 326 -6.33 -33.23 -20.61
N LYS A 327 -6.83 -33.35 -21.83
CA LYS A 327 -6.81 -32.30 -22.87
C LYS A 327 -7.82 -31.17 -22.59
N ASN A 328 -9.01 -31.53 -22.11
CA ASN A 328 -10.14 -30.62 -21.96
C ASN A 328 -10.30 -30.11 -20.52
N HIS A 329 -9.74 -30.83 -19.54
CA HIS A 329 -9.71 -30.52 -18.11
C HIS A 329 -9.52 -29.02 -17.79
N ALA A 330 -8.43 -28.41 -18.26
CA ALA A 330 -8.13 -27.00 -17.97
C ALA A 330 -9.16 -26.02 -18.57
N THR A 331 -9.72 -26.31 -19.74
CA THR A 331 -10.77 -25.46 -20.35
C THR A 331 -12.06 -25.55 -19.54
N ASN A 332 -12.46 -26.76 -19.12
CA ASN A 332 -13.65 -26.95 -18.30
C ASN A 332 -13.49 -26.41 -16.87
N ALA A 333 -12.29 -26.45 -16.29
CA ALA A 333 -11.99 -25.80 -15.02
C ALA A 333 -12.17 -24.27 -15.09
N HIS A 334 -11.69 -23.64 -16.16
CA HIS A 334 -11.92 -22.21 -16.40
C HIS A 334 -13.42 -21.93 -16.66
N GLN A 335 -14.11 -22.75 -17.46
CA GLN A 335 -15.53 -22.53 -17.74
C GLN A 335 -16.41 -22.72 -16.50
N LEU A 336 -16.08 -23.65 -15.61
CA LEU A 336 -16.73 -23.81 -14.30
C LEU A 336 -16.63 -22.51 -13.50
N PHE A 337 -15.43 -21.92 -13.37
CA PHE A 337 -15.26 -20.63 -12.71
C PHE A 337 -16.14 -19.54 -13.33
N HIS A 338 -16.14 -19.38 -14.66
CA HIS A 338 -16.94 -18.35 -15.32
C HIS A 338 -18.45 -18.61 -15.17
N ASN A 339 -18.89 -19.88 -15.14
CA ASN A 339 -20.29 -20.24 -14.86
C ASN A 339 -20.67 -19.89 -13.41
N CYS A 340 -19.82 -20.22 -12.44
CA CYS A 340 -20.00 -19.87 -11.02
C CYS A 340 -20.11 -18.35 -10.84
N MET A 341 -19.15 -17.59 -11.38
CA MET A 341 -19.16 -16.12 -11.31
C MET A 341 -20.36 -15.50 -12.04
N LYS A 342 -20.84 -16.09 -13.14
CA LYS A 342 -22.01 -15.61 -13.89
C LYS A 342 -23.33 -15.80 -13.14
N VAL A 343 -23.42 -16.82 -12.28
CA VAL A 343 -24.55 -17.01 -11.36
C VAL A 343 -24.41 -16.09 -10.14
N MET A 344 -23.27 -16.17 -9.44
CA MET A 344 -22.99 -15.43 -8.20
C MET A 344 -23.14 -13.91 -8.36
N LEU A 345 -22.64 -13.34 -9.47
CA LEU A 345 -22.69 -11.89 -9.71
C LEU A 345 -23.91 -11.45 -10.54
N ARG A 346 -24.90 -12.34 -10.80
CA ARG A 346 -26.08 -12.01 -11.60
C ARG A 346 -26.88 -10.81 -11.04
N PRO A 347 -27.10 -10.66 -9.72
CA PRO A 347 -27.86 -9.53 -9.19
C PRO A 347 -27.19 -8.16 -9.46
N LEU A 348 -25.86 -8.07 -9.33
CA LEU A 348 -25.10 -6.86 -9.67
C LEU A 348 -25.26 -6.46 -11.14
N LYS A 349 -25.22 -7.43 -12.07
CA LYS A 349 -25.41 -7.18 -13.50
C LYS A 349 -26.78 -6.55 -13.81
N VAL A 350 -27.82 -6.89 -13.05
CA VAL A 350 -29.17 -6.33 -13.21
C VAL A 350 -29.25 -4.94 -12.60
N ALA A 351 -28.93 -4.80 -11.31
CA ALA A 351 -28.98 -3.50 -10.63
C ALA A 351 -28.01 -2.45 -11.23
N GLY A 352 -26.87 -2.87 -11.79
CA GLY A 352 -25.96 -1.98 -12.52
C GLY A 352 -26.50 -1.43 -13.85
N ARG A 353 -27.69 -1.89 -14.29
CA ARG A 353 -28.45 -1.36 -15.43
C ARG A 353 -29.70 -0.62 -14.95
N ASP A 354 -30.44 -1.29 -14.06
CA ASP A 354 -31.83 -0.94 -13.73
C ASP A 354 -31.95 -0.14 -12.41
N ASN A 355 -30.81 0.09 -11.73
CA ASN A 355 -30.63 0.63 -10.38
C ASN A 355 -31.33 -0.14 -9.24
N VAL A 356 -31.03 0.28 -8.01
CA VAL A 356 -31.66 -0.24 -6.78
C VAL A 356 -31.63 0.83 -5.68
N LYS A 357 -32.72 1.00 -4.93
CA LYS A 357 -32.73 1.83 -3.72
C LYS A 357 -31.96 1.13 -2.59
N MET A 358 -31.06 1.86 -1.93
CA MET A 358 -30.42 1.41 -0.68
C MET A 358 -30.24 2.56 0.31
N ASP A 359 -30.38 2.23 1.59
CA ASP A 359 -29.95 3.06 2.71
C ASP A 359 -28.43 3.22 2.73
N CYS A 360 -27.99 4.41 3.16
CA CYS A 360 -26.60 4.80 3.30
C CYS A 360 -26.29 5.18 4.75
N ALA A 361 -25.04 4.99 5.18
CA ALA A 361 -24.56 5.24 6.54
C ALA A 361 -24.74 6.69 7.05
N ASP A 362 -25.03 7.65 6.16
CA ASP A 362 -25.36 9.04 6.49
C ASP A 362 -26.87 9.28 6.74
N GLY A 363 -27.68 8.21 6.79
CA GLY A 363 -29.11 8.26 7.13
C GLY A 363 -30.03 8.60 5.95
N PHE A 364 -29.56 8.40 4.71
CA PHE A 364 -30.30 8.72 3.49
C PHE A 364 -30.46 7.50 2.57
N VAL A 365 -31.57 7.45 1.83
CA VAL A 365 -31.80 6.46 0.77
C VAL A 365 -31.35 7.05 -0.57
N ARG A 366 -30.59 6.29 -1.36
CA ARG A 366 -30.07 6.70 -2.67
C ARG A 366 -30.40 5.71 -3.79
N MET A 367 -30.38 6.22 -5.03
CA MET A 367 -30.50 5.43 -6.26
C MET A 367 -29.14 4.84 -6.65
N ILE A 368 -28.85 3.62 -6.20
CA ILE A 368 -27.55 2.98 -6.36
C ILE A 368 -27.44 2.25 -7.71
N PHE A 369 -26.34 2.50 -8.43
CA PHE A 369 -25.89 1.72 -9.58
C PHE A 369 -24.60 0.96 -9.21
N PRO A 370 -24.67 -0.36 -8.91
CA PRO A 370 -23.49 -1.17 -8.64
C PRO A 370 -22.77 -1.58 -9.93
N ILE A 371 -21.59 -1.01 -10.18
CA ILE A 371 -20.78 -1.26 -11.39
C ILE A 371 -19.46 -1.94 -11.02
N LEU A 372 -19.09 -3.01 -11.73
CA LEU A 372 -17.81 -3.69 -11.52
C LEU A 372 -16.64 -2.77 -11.88
N SER A 373 -15.95 -2.27 -10.85
CA SER A 373 -14.84 -1.32 -11.00
C SER A 373 -13.48 -2.02 -11.04
N THR A 374 -13.31 -3.07 -10.22
CA THR A 374 -11.98 -3.59 -9.85
C THR A 374 -12.03 -5.08 -9.59
N TYR A 375 -11.01 -5.80 -10.05
CA TYR A 375 -10.81 -7.22 -9.82
C TYR A 375 -9.40 -7.48 -9.28
N ILE A 376 -9.30 -7.72 -7.97
CA ILE A 376 -8.04 -7.95 -7.25
C ILE A 376 -7.76 -9.45 -7.23
N THR A 377 -6.75 -9.88 -7.97
CA THR A 377 -6.33 -11.28 -8.01
C THR A 377 -4.90 -11.41 -8.55
N ASP A 378 -4.33 -12.60 -8.44
CA ASP A 378 -2.96 -12.95 -8.81
C ASP A 378 -2.74 -12.96 -10.34
N TYR A 379 -1.58 -13.39 -10.83
CA TYR A 379 -1.31 -13.40 -12.28
C TYR A 379 -2.01 -14.56 -13.05
N PRO A 380 -1.80 -15.85 -12.73
CA PRO A 380 -2.60 -16.96 -13.22
C PRO A 380 -4.11 -16.69 -13.25
N GLU A 381 -4.67 -16.17 -12.16
CA GLU A 381 -6.11 -15.93 -12.05
C GLU A 381 -6.56 -14.67 -12.82
N GLN A 382 -5.72 -13.64 -12.97
CA GLN A 382 -5.96 -12.56 -13.96
C GLN A 382 -6.03 -13.11 -15.40
N CYS A 383 -5.15 -14.04 -15.78
CA CYS A 383 -5.22 -14.67 -17.10
C CYS A 383 -6.50 -15.50 -17.27
N LEU A 384 -6.94 -16.19 -16.22
CA LEU A 384 -8.20 -16.93 -16.20
C LEU A 384 -9.42 -16.02 -16.35
N VAL A 385 -9.49 -14.90 -15.64
CA VAL A 385 -10.57 -13.89 -15.76
C VAL A 385 -10.56 -13.22 -17.14
N ALA A 386 -9.39 -12.93 -17.71
CA ALA A 386 -9.23 -12.39 -19.07
C ALA A 386 -9.47 -13.42 -20.19
N CYS A 387 -9.82 -14.66 -19.84
CA CYS A 387 -9.95 -15.79 -20.78
C CYS A 387 -8.69 -16.10 -21.61
N CYS A 388 -7.52 -15.56 -21.27
CA CYS A 388 -6.27 -15.85 -21.96
C CYS A 388 -5.51 -17.03 -21.32
N ARG A 389 -4.45 -17.52 -21.98
CA ARG A 389 -3.48 -18.41 -21.31
C ARG A 389 -2.48 -17.59 -20.51
N GLU A 390 -1.79 -18.26 -19.60
CA GLU A 390 -0.57 -17.72 -19.01
C GLU A 390 0.45 -17.41 -20.12
N ASN A 391 1.38 -16.51 -19.80
CA ASN A 391 2.30 -15.86 -20.74
C ASN A 391 1.61 -14.90 -21.75
N SER A 392 0.39 -14.44 -21.46
CA SER A 392 -0.22 -13.23 -22.05
C SER A 392 -0.27 -12.09 -21.03
N CYS A 393 -0.32 -10.84 -21.51
CA CYS A 393 -0.72 -9.73 -20.64
C CYS A 393 -2.26 -9.69 -20.61
N PRO A 394 -2.93 -9.84 -19.46
CA PRO A 394 -4.39 -9.88 -19.35
C PRO A 394 -5.01 -8.46 -19.28
N ARG A 395 -4.31 -7.46 -19.85
CA ARG A 395 -4.73 -6.05 -19.86
C ARG A 395 -4.54 -5.38 -21.21
N CYS A 396 -3.48 -5.70 -21.94
CA CYS A 396 -3.09 -5.00 -23.17
C CYS A 396 -2.53 -5.97 -24.21
N LEU A 397 -2.49 -5.53 -25.48
CA LEU A 397 -2.11 -6.32 -26.64
C LEU A 397 -0.58 -6.40 -26.86
N VAL A 398 0.22 -6.43 -25.79
CA VAL A 398 1.69 -6.37 -25.92
C VAL A 398 2.26 -7.68 -26.48
N HIS A 399 2.83 -7.60 -27.69
CA HIS A 399 3.53 -8.71 -28.33
C HIS A 399 4.65 -9.26 -27.42
N PRO A 400 4.79 -10.60 -27.22
CA PRO A 400 5.72 -11.19 -26.27
C PRO A 400 7.16 -10.64 -26.32
N ALA A 401 7.70 -10.42 -27.52
CA ALA A 401 9.06 -9.90 -27.69
C ALA A 401 9.22 -8.45 -27.20
N LYS A 402 8.19 -7.60 -27.32
CA LYS A 402 8.25 -6.17 -26.93
C LYS A 402 8.13 -5.95 -25.41
N ARG A 403 7.76 -6.98 -24.62
CA ARG A 403 7.62 -6.91 -23.15
C ARG A 403 8.90 -6.51 -22.40
N GLY A 404 10.07 -6.67 -23.03
CA GLY A 404 11.35 -6.23 -22.48
C GLY A 404 11.67 -4.75 -22.66
N ASN A 405 10.83 -3.99 -23.38
CA ASN A 405 11.09 -2.60 -23.77
C ASN A 405 10.11 -1.64 -23.04
N PRO A 406 10.40 -0.33 -22.93
CA PRO A 406 9.53 0.64 -22.26
C PRO A 406 8.32 1.04 -23.12
N VAL A 407 7.63 0.06 -23.72
CA VAL A 407 6.54 0.31 -24.68
C VAL A 407 5.21 0.54 -23.99
N ASN A 408 4.48 1.56 -24.47
CA ASN A 408 3.03 1.62 -24.28
C ASN A 408 2.36 0.56 -25.18
N SER A 409 1.18 0.09 -24.79
CA SER A 409 0.41 -0.89 -25.57
C SER A 409 -1.07 -0.72 -25.29
N THR A 410 -1.89 -0.78 -26.34
CA THR A 410 -3.34 -0.61 -26.29
C THR A 410 -3.97 -1.60 -25.31
N LEU A 411 -4.90 -1.10 -24.48
CA LEU A 411 -5.74 -1.95 -23.64
C LEU A 411 -6.51 -2.95 -24.52
N GLN A 412 -6.79 -4.14 -23.99
CA GLN A 412 -7.72 -5.06 -24.64
C GLN A 412 -9.14 -4.48 -24.59
N ASP A 413 -9.90 -4.73 -25.66
CA ASP A 413 -11.29 -4.30 -25.82
C ASP A 413 -12.23 -5.49 -25.56
N PRO A 414 -13.17 -5.39 -24.59
CA PRO A 414 -14.16 -6.42 -24.30
C PRO A 414 -14.94 -6.86 -25.53
N ASP A 415 -15.41 -5.93 -26.37
CA ASP A 415 -16.31 -6.26 -27.48
C ASP A 415 -15.57 -7.00 -28.59
N GLU A 416 -14.32 -6.61 -28.86
CA GLU A 416 -13.42 -7.32 -29.77
C GLU A 416 -13.06 -8.72 -29.25
N THR A 417 -12.69 -8.86 -27.98
CA THR A 417 -12.43 -10.20 -27.41
C THR A 417 -13.71 -11.06 -27.42
N LEU A 418 -14.89 -10.50 -27.19
CA LEU A 418 -16.17 -11.21 -27.29
C LEU A 418 -16.49 -11.60 -28.74
N ARG A 419 -16.21 -10.75 -29.74
CA ARG A 419 -16.31 -11.08 -31.17
C ARG A 419 -15.44 -12.29 -31.51
N VAL A 420 -14.17 -12.26 -31.10
CA VAL A 420 -13.19 -13.33 -31.35
C VAL A 420 -13.58 -14.64 -30.65
N LEU A 421 -14.05 -14.58 -29.40
CA LEU A 421 -14.56 -15.75 -28.67
C LEU A 421 -15.86 -16.30 -29.27
N SER A 422 -16.77 -15.44 -29.70
CA SER A 422 -18.02 -15.81 -30.38
C SER A 422 -17.74 -16.55 -31.68
N ASN A 423 -16.89 -15.99 -32.54
CA ASN A 423 -16.48 -16.63 -33.79
C ASN A 423 -15.75 -17.96 -33.53
N ARG A 424 -14.90 -18.01 -32.50
CA ARG A 424 -14.27 -19.27 -32.09
C ARG A 424 -15.29 -20.34 -31.66
N SER A 425 -16.36 -19.96 -30.98
CA SER A 425 -17.44 -20.87 -30.57
C SER A 425 -18.26 -21.43 -31.75
N LYS A 426 -18.31 -20.70 -32.88
CA LYS A 426 -18.94 -21.14 -34.15
C LYS A 426 -18.06 -22.12 -34.95
N GLY A 427 -16.84 -22.38 -34.47
CA GLY A 427 -15.84 -23.23 -35.14
C GLY A 427 -14.84 -22.46 -36.03
N GLU A 428 -14.92 -21.13 -36.09
CA GLU A 428 -13.98 -20.31 -36.86
C GLU A 428 -12.59 -20.28 -36.21
N PHE A 429 -11.58 -19.87 -36.97
CA PHE A 429 -10.18 -19.74 -36.53
C PHE A 429 -9.66 -18.30 -36.79
N PRO A 430 -10.23 -17.27 -36.14
CA PRO A 430 -9.71 -15.90 -36.22
C PRO A 430 -8.25 -15.84 -35.75
N VAL A 431 -7.42 -15.06 -36.42
CA VAL A 431 -5.98 -14.92 -36.15
C VAL A 431 -5.78 -14.29 -34.77
N GLU A 432 -6.65 -13.34 -34.44
CA GLU A 432 -6.73 -12.62 -33.17
C GLU A 432 -6.84 -13.57 -31.95
N PHE A 433 -7.46 -14.76 -32.11
CA PHE A 433 -7.55 -15.76 -31.05
C PHE A 433 -6.19 -16.40 -30.71
N VAL A 434 -5.29 -16.50 -31.70
CA VAL A 434 -3.92 -17.00 -31.54
C VAL A 434 -3.04 -15.89 -30.97
N ASP A 435 -3.12 -14.68 -31.50
CA ASP A 435 -2.28 -13.54 -31.13
C ASP A 435 -2.56 -13.03 -29.70
N GLN A 436 -3.84 -12.89 -29.35
CA GLN A 436 -4.27 -12.62 -27.97
C GLN A 436 -4.09 -13.85 -27.06
N ASN A 437 -3.85 -15.03 -27.66
CA ASN A 437 -3.61 -16.31 -26.99
C ASN A 437 -4.76 -16.68 -26.03
N LEU A 438 -5.97 -16.63 -26.58
CA LEU A 438 -7.25 -16.85 -25.88
C LEU A 438 -7.60 -18.33 -25.70
N ARG A 439 -8.41 -18.62 -24.69
CA ARG A 439 -9.07 -19.91 -24.43
C ARG A 439 -10.52 -19.84 -24.92
N PRO A 440 -11.11 -20.92 -25.46
CA PRO A 440 -12.50 -20.91 -25.90
C PRO A 440 -13.42 -21.00 -24.67
N ILE A 441 -13.81 -19.83 -24.16
CA ILE A 441 -14.54 -19.66 -22.89
C ILE A 441 -15.68 -18.66 -23.12
N ASN A 442 -16.81 -18.86 -22.44
CA ASN A 442 -17.90 -17.91 -22.32
C ASN A 442 -17.73 -17.14 -20.99
N PRO A 443 -17.28 -15.87 -21.01
CA PRO A 443 -16.96 -15.14 -19.78
C PRO A 443 -18.18 -14.67 -18.98
N PHE A 444 -18.03 -14.60 -17.66
CA PHE A 444 -19.06 -14.03 -16.78
C PHE A 444 -19.32 -12.55 -17.07
N TRP A 445 -18.27 -11.82 -17.44
CA TRP A 445 -18.28 -10.37 -17.66
C TRP A 445 -18.87 -9.94 -19.01
N ALA A 446 -19.20 -10.88 -19.91
CA ALA A 446 -19.67 -10.61 -21.28
C ALA A 446 -20.84 -9.62 -21.39
N ASP A 447 -21.68 -9.56 -20.35
CA ASP A 447 -22.92 -8.80 -20.35
C ASP A 447 -22.93 -7.67 -19.29
N PHE A 448 -21.79 -7.34 -18.66
CA PHE A 448 -21.76 -6.42 -17.52
C PHE A 448 -21.89 -4.95 -17.96
N PRO A 449 -22.78 -4.16 -17.31
CA PRO A 449 -22.94 -2.74 -17.63
C PRO A 449 -21.65 -1.96 -17.33
N HIS A 450 -21.27 -1.07 -18.26
CA HIS A 450 -20.12 -0.14 -18.17
C HIS A 450 -18.77 -0.77 -17.78
N CYS A 451 -18.58 -2.07 -18.02
CA CYS A 451 -17.47 -2.85 -17.47
C CYS A 451 -16.41 -3.23 -18.52
N ASN A 452 -15.27 -2.53 -18.54
CA ASN A 452 -14.07 -3.04 -19.21
C ASN A 452 -13.23 -3.88 -18.23
N ILE A 453 -13.34 -5.21 -18.32
CA ILE A 453 -12.65 -6.17 -17.42
C ILE A 453 -11.12 -6.03 -17.43
N PHE A 454 -10.53 -5.69 -18.58
CA PHE A 454 -9.08 -5.53 -18.76
C PHE A 454 -8.56 -4.24 -18.09
N SER A 455 -9.43 -3.25 -17.91
CA SER A 455 -9.18 -2.09 -17.05
C SER A 455 -9.27 -2.46 -15.56
N CYS A 456 -10.23 -3.32 -15.19
CA CYS A 456 -10.55 -3.69 -13.80
C CYS A 456 -9.42 -4.45 -13.10
N MET A 457 -8.53 -5.12 -13.85
CA MET A 457 -7.40 -5.86 -13.27
C MET A 457 -6.34 -4.91 -12.72
N THR A 458 -6.43 -4.59 -11.44
CA THR A 458 -5.47 -3.71 -10.78
C THR A 458 -4.05 -4.30 -10.77
N PRO A 459 -3.03 -3.44 -10.65
CA PRO A 459 -1.71 -3.86 -10.20
C PRO A 459 -1.79 -4.51 -8.81
N ASP A 460 -0.71 -5.19 -8.40
CA ASP A 460 -0.66 -5.89 -7.11
C ASP A 460 0.78 -5.84 -6.60
N ILE A 461 0.98 -5.22 -5.44
CA ILE A 461 2.30 -4.87 -4.93
C ILE A 461 3.02 -6.14 -4.47
N LEU A 462 2.31 -7.04 -3.77
CA LEU A 462 2.88 -8.27 -3.23
C LEU A 462 3.42 -9.23 -4.30
N HIS A 463 2.59 -9.73 -5.21
CA HIS A 463 2.98 -10.79 -6.15
C HIS A 463 3.69 -10.26 -7.40
N LYS A 464 3.45 -9.01 -7.80
CA LYS A 464 4.05 -8.43 -9.02
C LYS A 464 5.31 -7.62 -8.73
N LEU A 465 5.39 -6.90 -7.60
CA LEU A 465 6.59 -6.13 -7.25
C LEU A 465 7.48 -6.89 -6.25
N HIS A 466 7.08 -7.01 -4.98
CA HIS A 466 7.92 -7.58 -3.91
C HIS A 466 8.42 -9.00 -4.23
N ASN A 467 7.49 -9.93 -4.44
CA ASN A 467 7.80 -11.30 -4.82
C ASN A 467 8.14 -11.45 -6.30
N GLY A 468 7.76 -10.47 -7.14
CA GLY A 468 7.79 -10.57 -8.60
C GLY A 468 8.99 -9.90 -9.26
N ALA A 469 8.96 -8.57 -9.39
CA ALA A 469 10.04 -7.79 -9.96
C ALA A 469 11.30 -7.84 -9.08
N PHE A 470 11.15 -7.65 -7.77
CA PHE A 470 12.29 -7.62 -6.84
C PHE A 470 12.81 -9.03 -6.56
N GLY A 471 12.07 -9.84 -5.81
CA GLY A 471 12.51 -11.16 -5.35
C GLY A 471 12.79 -12.17 -6.47
N ASP A 472 11.86 -12.33 -7.41
CA ASP A 472 11.97 -13.36 -8.44
C ASP A 472 13.05 -13.09 -9.50
N HIS A 473 13.47 -11.82 -9.64
CA HIS A 473 14.30 -11.34 -10.75
C HIS A 473 15.48 -10.48 -10.28
N ILE A 474 15.24 -9.27 -9.77
CA ILE A 474 16.31 -8.30 -9.45
C ILE A 474 17.28 -8.82 -8.39
N VAL A 475 16.79 -9.47 -7.33
CA VAL A 475 17.66 -10.10 -6.32
C VAL A 475 18.58 -11.13 -6.98
N LYS A 476 18.00 -12.09 -7.69
CA LYS A 476 18.74 -13.20 -8.32
C LYS A 476 19.74 -12.72 -9.38
N TRP A 477 19.43 -11.68 -10.14
CA TRP A 477 20.35 -11.12 -11.13
C TRP A 477 21.46 -10.28 -10.50
N SER A 478 21.18 -9.59 -9.39
CA SER A 478 22.17 -8.75 -8.71
C SER A 478 23.14 -9.59 -7.86
N THR A 479 22.66 -10.62 -7.17
CA THR A 479 23.53 -11.60 -6.50
C THR A 479 24.39 -12.36 -7.50
N ALA A 480 23.88 -12.67 -8.69
CA ALA A 480 24.68 -13.25 -9.78
C ALA A 480 25.72 -12.28 -10.38
N ALA A 481 25.67 -10.98 -10.05
CA ALA A 481 26.65 -9.96 -10.43
C ALA A 481 27.69 -9.68 -9.33
N VAL A 482 27.56 -10.30 -8.15
CA VAL A 482 28.50 -10.18 -7.02
C VAL A 482 29.55 -11.30 -7.06
N GLU A 483 30.82 -10.93 -6.88
CA GLU A 483 31.91 -11.90 -6.67
C GLU A 483 31.71 -12.61 -5.32
N GLY A 484 31.68 -13.95 -5.32
CA GLY A 484 31.24 -14.75 -4.15
C GLY A 484 29.72 -15.00 -4.07
N LYS A 485 28.89 -14.32 -4.87
CA LYS A 485 27.44 -14.55 -5.01
C LYS A 485 26.71 -14.60 -3.66
N ASP A 486 25.92 -15.66 -3.42
CA ASP A 486 25.08 -15.84 -2.23
C ASP A 486 25.90 -15.81 -0.94
N ASP A 487 27.11 -16.39 -0.93
CA ASP A 487 27.99 -16.37 0.24
C ASP A 487 28.40 -14.94 0.61
N GLU A 488 28.85 -14.12 -0.34
CA GLU A 488 29.24 -12.72 -0.09
C GLU A 488 28.03 -11.87 0.34
N ILE A 489 26.84 -12.15 -0.19
CA ILE A 489 25.59 -11.48 0.25
C ILE A 489 25.23 -11.86 1.69
N ASP A 490 25.28 -13.14 2.07
CA ASP A 490 24.99 -13.58 3.44
C ASP A 490 26.05 -13.07 4.45
N HIS A 491 27.32 -12.92 4.04
CA HIS A 491 28.35 -12.27 4.87
C HIS A 491 28.08 -10.77 5.09
N ARG A 492 27.48 -10.06 4.11
CA ARG A 492 27.05 -8.67 4.30
C ARG A 492 25.78 -8.56 5.14
N PHE A 493 24.81 -9.43 4.90
CA PHE A 493 23.52 -9.43 5.60
C PHE A 493 22.81 -10.78 5.48
N ARG A 494 23.03 -11.67 6.46
CA ARG A 494 22.37 -12.99 6.49
C ARG A 494 20.86 -12.88 6.72
N TRP A 495 20.08 -13.16 5.68
CA TRP A 495 18.62 -13.15 5.74
C TRP A 495 18.01 -14.54 6.00
N THR A 496 16.72 -14.58 6.30
CA THR A 496 15.88 -15.78 6.09
C THR A 496 14.97 -15.51 4.91
N GLY A 497 15.21 -16.19 3.77
CA GLY A 497 14.82 -15.79 2.41
C GLY A 497 13.33 -15.80 2.03
N ASN A 498 12.42 -15.44 2.94
CA ASN A 498 10.98 -15.27 2.67
C ASN A 498 10.48 -13.82 2.83
N GLU A 499 11.32 -12.88 3.29
CA GLU A 499 10.90 -11.51 3.64
C GLU A 499 11.43 -10.44 2.68
N HIS A 500 10.99 -10.46 1.43
CA HIS A 500 11.41 -9.49 0.40
C HIS A 500 11.26 -8.02 0.85
N LYS A 501 10.16 -7.65 1.53
CA LYS A 501 9.95 -6.31 2.09
C LYS A 501 11.03 -5.86 3.09
N ASN A 502 11.73 -6.78 3.75
CA ASN A 502 12.83 -6.46 4.66
C ASN A 502 14.18 -6.43 3.93
N MET A 503 14.35 -7.22 2.87
CA MET A 503 15.51 -7.16 1.99
C MET A 503 15.57 -5.83 1.21
N GLU A 504 14.45 -5.36 0.66
CA GLU A 504 14.34 -4.10 -0.08
C GLU A 504 14.88 -2.89 0.68
N LYS A 505 14.75 -2.89 2.02
CA LYS A 505 15.23 -1.83 2.90
C LYS A 505 16.74 -1.70 2.97
N VAL A 506 17.50 -2.71 2.54
CA VAL A 506 18.97 -2.77 2.68
C VAL A 506 19.70 -3.19 1.40
N PHE A 507 19.01 -3.82 0.44
CA PHE A 507 19.62 -4.50 -0.70
C PHE A 507 20.51 -3.60 -1.57
N LEU A 508 20.08 -2.36 -1.87
CA LEU A 508 20.92 -1.46 -2.67
C LEU A 508 22.25 -1.14 -1.97
N GLY A 509 22.21 -0.87 -0.67
CA GLY A 509 23.41 -0.58 0.14
C GLY A 509 24.38 -1.76 0.25
N ILE A 510 23.85 -2.99 0.24
CA ILE A 510 24.64 -4.24 0.22
C ILE A 510 25.43 -4.38 -1.09
N LEU A 511 24.86 -3.98 -2.23
CA LEU A 511 25.47 -4.11 -3.56
C LEU A 511 26.55 -3.05 -3.85
N VAL A 512 26.64 -1.97 -3.06
CA VAL A 512 27.58 -0.87 -3.26
C VAL A 512 29.02 -1.36 -3.18
N LYS A 513 29.85 -0.93 -4.13
CA LYS A 513 31.27 -1.31 -4.30
C LYS A 513 31.53 -2.82 -4.56
N ALA A 514 30.48 -3.67 -4.58
CA ALA A 514 30.54 -5.09 -4.98
C ALA A 514 29.99 -5.38 -6.39
N THR A 515 29.23 -4.45 -6.97
CA THR A 515 28.65 -4.58 -8.32
C THR A 515 28.97 -3.38 -9.21
N ASP A 516 28.83 -3.55 -10.51
CA ASP A 516 28.92 -2.46 -11.49
C ASP A 516 27.89 -1.34 -11.19
N PRO A 517 28.24 -0.05 -11.32
CA PRO A 517 27.30 1.06 -11.09
C PRO A 517 25.99 0.99 -11.90
N ALA A 518 25.98 0.39 -13.09
CA ALA A 518 24.75 0.17 -13.85
C ALA A 518 23.84 -0.92 -13.23
N VAL A 519 24.40 -1.91 -12.50
CA VAL A 519 23.59 -2.82 -11.68
C VAL A 519 22.95 -2.03 -10.55
N GLN A 520 23.73 -1.19 -9.85
CA GLN A 520 23.25 -0.37 -8.74
C GLN A 520 22.10 0.55 -9.18
N ARG A 521 22.25 1.30 -10.29
CA ARG A 521 21.18 2.14 -10.85
C ARG A 521 19.95 1.35 -11.33
N ALA A 522 20.14 0.15 -11.86
CA ALA A 522 19.01 -0.73 -12.25
C ALA A 522 18.23 -1.25 -11.03
N VAL A 523 18.90 -1.52 -9.91
CA VAL A 523 18.27 -1.89 -8.64
C VAL A 523 17.57 -0.67 -8.02
N CYS A 524 18.21 0.50 -8.05
CA CYS A 524 17.65 1.77 -7.57
C CYS A 524 16.30 2.04 -8.24
N GLY A 525 16.22 2.08 -9.57
CA GLY A 525 14.97 2.36 -10.29
C GLY A 525 13.81 1.38 -10.01
N ILE A 526 14.09 0.13 -9.58
CA ILE A 526 13.03 -0.78 -9.12
C ILE A 526 12.63 -0.53 -7.65
N LEU A 527 13.59 -0.21 -6.78
CA LEU A 527 13.29 0.15 -5.38
C LEU A 527 12.56 1.50 -5.30
N ASP A 528 13.03 2.52 -6.03
CA ASP A 528 12.35 3.80 -6.18
C ASP A 528 10.90 3.60 -6.62
N PHE A 529 10.69 2.76 -7.65
CA PHE A 529 9.34 2.42 -8.13
C PHE A 529 8.48 1.78 -7.03
N ILE A 530 9.01 0.78 -6.31
CA ILE A 530 8.30 0.12 -5.21
C ILE A 530 7.90 1.13 -4.13
N TYR A 531 8.82 2.00 -3.74
CA TYR A 531 8.57 2.99 -2.68
C TYR A 531 7.59 4.08 -3.12
N TYR A 532 7.62 4.51 -4.39
CA TYR A 532 6.58 5.38 -4.94
C TYR A 532 5.21 4.69 -5.00
N THR A 533 5.10 3.42 -5.39
CA THR A 533 3.78 2.72 -5.42
C THR A 533 3.11 2.51 -4.07
N HIS A 534 3.81 2.76 -2.96
CA HIS A 534 3.26 2.71 -1.60
C HIS A 534 2.71 4.06 -1.12
N PHE A 535 2.70 5.11 -1.94
CA PHE A 535 2.14 6.39 -1.54
C PHE A 535 0.62 6.28 -1.40
N GLU A 536 0.07 6.68 -0.25
CA GLU A 536 -1.36 6.67 0.09
C GLU A 536 -2.11 7.89 -0.48
N ILE A 537 -1.38 8.89 -1.00
CA ILE A 537 -1.85 9.91 -1.92
C ILE A 537 -0.79 10.09 -3.02
N HIS A 538 -1.21 10.03 -4.29
CA HIS A 538 -0.38 10.36 -5.44
C HIS A 538 -0.84 11.69 -6.07
N CYS A 539 0.09 12.54 -6.46
CA CYS A 539 -0.14 13.67 -7.36
C CYS A 539 0.54 13.46 -8.74
N ASP A 540 0.23 14.29 -9.74
CA ASP A 540 0.83 14.21 -11.09
C ASP A 540 2.38 14.23 -11.03
N GLU A 541 2.96 15.07 -10.18
CA GLU A 541 4.43 15.12 -9.96
C GLU A 541 4.97 13.77 -9.45
N SER A 542 4.26 13.13 -8.51
CA SER A 542 4.65 11.82 -7.97
C SER A 542 4.46 10.67 -8.98
N LEU A 543 3.46 10.75 -9.85
CA LEU A 543 3.24 9.79 -10.94
C LEU A 543 4.31 9.92 -12.02
N ALA A 544 4.78 11.14 -12.30
CA ALA A 544 5.94 11.37 -13.16
C ALA A 544 7.23 10.80 -12.56
N LYS A 545 7.45 10.93 -11.24
CA LYS A 545 8.59 10.28 -10.55
C LYS A 545 8.49 8.74 -10.55
N LEU A 546 7.28 8.19 -10.38
CA LEU A 546 7.01 6.76 -10.49
C LEU A 546 7.34 6.23 -11.89
N ASP A 547 6.96 6.93 -12.96
CA ASP A 547 7.33 6.51 -14.32
C ASP A 547 8.83 6.68 -14.60
N ALA A 548 9.46 7.75 -14.10
CA ALA A 548 10.90 7.98 -14.22
C ALA A 548 11.73 6.87 -13.55
N ALA A 549 11.28 6.32 -12.42
CA ALA A 549 11.92 5.17 -11.77
C ALA A 549 11.88 3.91 -12.66
N TRP A 550 10.73 3.63 -13.30
CA TRP A 550 10.60 2.55 -14.28
C TRP A 550 11.49 2.75 -15.51
N GLN A 551 11.56 3.98 -16.04
CA GLN A 551 12.47 4.35 -17.11
C GLN A 551 13.95 4.16 -16.71
N ALA A 552 14.35 4.57 -15.50
CA ALA A 552 15.71 4.41 -14.98
C ALA A 552 16.15 2.94 -14.91
N PHE A 553 15.27 2.02 -14.50
CA PHE A 553 15.52 0.58 -14.63
C PHE A 553 15.67 0.16 -16.11
N HIS A 554 14.80 0.63 -16.99
CA HIS A 554 14.85 0.30 -18.42
C HIS A 554 16.14 0.74 -19.11
N SER A 555 16.69 1.91 -18.77
CA SER A 555 17.96 2.41 -19.32
C SER A 555 19.20 1.64 -18.81
N ASN A 556 19.16 1.08 -17.60
CA ASN A 556 20.35 0.46 -16.98
C ASN A 556 20.41 -1.08 -17.08
N LYS A 557 19.26 -1.77 -17.11
CA LYS A 557 19.17 -3.25 -17.04
C LYS A 557 19.99 -4.03 -18.08
N TYR A 558 20.36 -3.43 -19.21
CA TYR A 558 21.17 -4.10 -20.22
C TYR A 558 22.56 -4.51 -19.70
N ILE A 559 23.01 -3.97 -18.56
CA ILE A 559 24.18 -4.48 -17.82
C ILE A 559 24.10 -6.00 -17.54
N PHE A 560 22.93 -6.54 -17.21
CA PHE A 560 22.77 -7.98 -16.99
C PHE A 560 22.93 -8.81 -18.28
N LYS A 561 22.79 -8.20 -19.47
CA LYS A 561 23.13 -8.80 -20.76
C LYS A 561 24.65 -8.75 -21.02
N THR A 562 25.29 -7.62 -20.72
CA THR A 562 26.75 -7.44 -20.80
C THR A 562 27.49 -8.44 -19.89
N LEU A 563 27.03 -8.59 -18.64
CA LEU A 563 27.52 -9.56 -17.66
C LEU A 563 27.11 -11.01 -17.97
N LYS A 564 26.38 -11.26 -19.07
CA LYS A 564 25.87 -12.57 -19.52
C LYS A 564 24.89 -13.28 -18.56
N ILE A 565 24.44 -12.60 -17.50
CA ILE A 565 23.47 -13.06 -16.50
C ILE A 565 22.08 -13.27 -17.12
N ARG A 566 21.68 -12.42 -18.08
CA ARG A 566 20.35 -12.46 -18.71
C ARG A 566 20.41 -12.27 -20.23
N LYS A 567 19.81 -13.20 -20.99
CA LYS A 567 19.79 -13.15 -22.48
C LYS A 567 18.70 -12.25 -23.07
N LYS A 568 17.49 -12.27 -22.47
CA LYS A 568 16.29 -11.52 -22.91
C LYS A 568 15.47 -11.03 -21.71
N PHE A 569 14.70 -9.96 -21.90
CA PHE A 569 13.85 -9.33 -20.87
C PHE A 569 12.34 -9.44 -21.18
N ASP A 570 11.95 -10.41 -22.00
CA ASP A 570 10.59 -10.80 -22.41
C ASP A 570 9.72 -11.34 -21.25
N ILE A 571 9.65 -10.58 -20.16
CA ILE A 571 9.16 -11.00 -18.84
C ILE A 571 7.88 -10.24 -18.50
N ASN A 572 6.75 -10.96 -18.40
CA ASN A 572 5.45 -10.33 -18.16
C ASN A 572 5.36 -9.62 -16.79
N LYS A 573 6.04 -10.13 -15.74
CA LYS A 573 6.12 -9.46 -14.43
C LYS A 573 6.73 -8.05 -14.53
N ILE A 574 7.76 -7.89 -15.37
CA ILE A 574 8.45 -6.61 -15.61
C ILE A 574 7.61 -5.69 -16.50
N HIS A 575 7.01 -6.20 -17.58
CA HIS A 575 6.10 -5.40 -18.41
C HIS A 575 4.93 -4.83 -17.59
N LYS A 576 4.35 -5.62 -16.68
CA LYS A 576 3.19 -5.22 -15.87
C LYS A 576 3.44 -3.98 -14.98
N ILE A 577 4.70 -3.61 -14.75
CA ILE A 577 5.09 -2.40 -14.01
C ILE A 577 4.50 -1.12 -14.64
N LYS A 578 4.40 -1.05 -15.99
CA LYS A 578 3.82 0.12 -16.68
C LYS A 578 2.33 0.34 -16.41
N HIS A 579 1.59 -0.68 -15.94
CA HIS A 579 0.15 -0.57 -15.68
C HIS A 579 -0.20 0.11 -14.34
N TYR A 580 0.79 0.45 -13.51
CA TYR A 580 0.56 1.14 -12.23
C TYR A 580 0.07 2.56 -12.41
N VAL A 581 0.80 3.41 -13.16
CA VAL A 581 0.43 4.83 -13.36
C VAL A 581 -1.00 4.96 -13.90
N ASN A 582 -1.32 4.20 -14.96
CA ASN A 582 -2.67 4.16 -15.54
C ASN A 582 -3.75 3.64 -14.58
N ALA A 583 -3.40 2.77 -13.63
CA ALA A 583 -4.36 2.26 -12.64
C ALA A 583 -4.58 3.24 -11.49
N ILE A 584 -3.52 3.91 -11.02
CA ILE A 584 -3.60 4.90 -9.93
C ILE A 584 -4.41 6.11 -10.37
N TRP A 585 -4.06 6.68 -11.53
CA TRP A 585 -4.80 7.77 -12.17
C TRP A 585 -6.29 7.43 -12.39
N SER A 586 -6.57 6.17 -12.73
CA SER A 586 -7.92 5.67 -12.97
C SER A 586 -8.72 5.40 -11.69
N ARG A 587 -8.13 4.85 -10.62
CA ARG A 587 -8.87 4.25 -9.48
C ARG A 587 -8.42 4.71 -8.08
N GLY A 588 -7.45 5.60 -7.94
CA GLY A 588 -6.82 5.91 -6.66
C GLY A 588 -5.67 4.97 -6.33
N THR A 589 -5.04 5.14 -5.16
CA THR A 589 -3.71 4.59 -4.87
C THR A 589 -3.66 3.06 -4.76
N ALA A 590 -2.49 2.49 -5.08
CA ALA A 590 -2.33 1.05 -5.29
C ALA A 590 -2.46 0.20 -4.00
N ASP A 591 -2.26 0.80 -2.83
CA ASP A 591 -2.50 0.18 -1.52
C ASP A 591 -3.98 -0.22 -1.32
N GLY A 592 -4.91 0.51 -1.94
CA GLY A 592 -6.34 0.22 -1.87
C GLY A 592 -6.75 -1.07 -2.58
N PHE A 593 -5.86 -1.65 -3.39
CA PHE A 593 -6.13 -2.82 -4.26
C PHE A 593 -5.12 -3.96 -4.12
N ASN A 594 -4.35 -3.99 -3.03
CA ASN A 594 -3.26 -4.94 -2.81
C ASN A 594 -3.74 -6.31 -2.23
N THR A 595 -3.15 -7.42 -2.67
CA THR A 595 -3.53 -8.79 -2.24
C THR A 595 -3.12 -9.16 -0.80
N GLU A 596 -2.34 -8.33 -0.11
CA GLU A 596 -2.05 -8.53 1.33
C GLU A 596 -3.33 -8.57 2.19
N ASN A 597 -4.37 -7.85 1.77
CA ASN A 597 -5.70 -7.91 2.40
C ASN A 597 -6.34 -9.30 2.22
N THR A 598 -6.28 -9.92 1.03
CA THR A 598 -6.85 -11.26 0.81
C THR A 598 -6.04 -12.34 1.53
N GLU A 599 -4.71 -12.24 1.58
CA GLU A 599 -3.88 -13.16 2.38
C GLU A 599 -4.30 -13.17 3.86
N ARG A 600 -4.63 -12.00 4.43
CA ARG A 600 -5.17 -11.88 5.79
C ARG A 600 -6.57 -12.46 5.91
N LEU A 601 -7.49 -12.08 5.01
CA LEU A 601 -8.87 -12.61 5.00
C LEU A 601 -8.89 -14.15 4.87
N HIS A 602 -7.93 -14.76 4.16
CA HIS A 602 -7.78 -16.22 4.11
C HIS A 602 -7.47 -16.88 5.44
N ILE A 603 -6.87 -16.18 6.41
CA ILE A 603 -6.64 -16.72 7.75
C ILE A 603 -7.99 -16.91 8.44
N ASP A 604 -8.80 -15.86 8.45
CA ASP A 604 -9.99 -15.77 9.28
C ASP A 604 -11.20 -16.41 8.57
N LEU A 605 -11.45 -16.03 7.31
CA LEU A 605 -12.63 -16.41 6.51
C LEU A 605 -12.47 -17.71 5.70
N ALA A 606 -11.33 -18.39 5.79
CA ALA A 606 -11.12 -19.71 5.15
C ALA A 606 -10.41 -20.71 6.07
N LYS A 607 -9.23 -20.38 6.60
CA LYS A 607 -8.39 -21.33 7.35
C LYS A 607 -8.91 -21.56 8.78
N MET A 608 -9.39 -20.53 9.47
CA MET A 608 -10.05 -20.66 10.78
C MET A 608 -11.43 -21.30 10.65
N ALA A 609 -12.24 -20.86 9.68
CA ALA A 609 -13.51 -21.52 9.36
C ALA A 609 -13.33 -23.03 9.10
N TYR A 610 -12.38 -23.44 8.23
CA TYR A 610 -12.09 -24.86 7.99
C TYR A 610 -11.64 -25.60 9.25
N LYS A 611 -10.80 -24.97 10.09
CA LYS A 611 -10.31 -25.52 11.37
C LYS A 611 -11.45 -25.82 12.35
N ALA A 612 -12.56 -25.08 12.30
CA ALA A 612 -13.76 -25.31 13.12
C ALA A 612 -14.63 -26.50 12.64
N THR A 613 -14.45 -26.98 11.41
CA THR A 613 -15.24 -28.08 10.84
C THR A 613 -14.79 -29.48 11.27
N ASN A 614 -15.65 -30.48 11.06
CA ASN A 614 -15.29 -31.90 11.13
C ASN A 614 -14.46 -32.39 9.91
N ARG A 615 -14.19 -31.52 8.92
CA ARG A 615 -13.40 -31.75 7.69
C ARG A 615 -14.03 -32.67 6.62
N VAL A 616 -15.23 -33.17 6.88
CA VAL A 616 -16.17 -33.76 5.89
C VAL A 616 -17.14 -32.65 5.46
N THR A 617 -17.60 -32.63 4.19
CA THR A 617 -18.57 -31.64 3.65
C THR A 617 -18.36 -30.20 4.17
N TYR A 618 -17.10 -29.77 4.19
CA TYR A 618 -16.65 -28.70 5.08
C TYR A 618 -17.16 -27.30 4.70
N THR A 619 -17.50 -27.06 3.44
CA THR A 619 -17.99 -25.76 2.95
C THR A 619 -19.26 -25.32 3.68
N GLN A 620 -20.26 -26.20 3.82
CA GLN A 620 -21.50 -25.93 4.55
C GLN A 620 -21.25 -25.63 6.04
N GLN A 621 -20.27 -26.31 6.65
CA GLN A 621 -19.89 -26.05 8.05
C GLN A 621 -19.12 -24.73 8.20
N MET A 622 -18.34 -24.34 7.18
CA MET A 622 -17.65 -23.05 7.13
C MET A 622 -18.63 -21.89 7.02
N THR A 623 -19.62 -21.96 6.12
CA THR A 623 -20.66 -20.92 6.00
C THR A 623 -21.47 -20.78 7.29
N THR A 624 -21.92 -21.90 7.87
CA THR A 624 -22.64 -21.93 9.16
C THR A 624 -21.80 -21.34 10.31
N TRP A 625 -20.49 -21.58 10.34
CA TRP A 625 -19.61 -21.00 11.37
C TRP A 625 -19.39 -19.49 11.16
N LEU A 626 -19.22 -19.04 9.92
CA LEU A 626 -19.02 -17.63 9.58
C LEU A 626 -20.25 -16.78 9.88
N HIS A 627 -21.44 -17.23 9.49
CA HIS A 627 -22.71 -16.54 9.72
C HIS A 627 -22.92 -16.24 11.22
N ARG A 628 -22.58 -17.20 12.10
CA ARG A 628 -22.58 -17.01 13.56
C ARG A 628 -21.51 -16.04 14.06
N GLN A 629 -20.32 -16.04 13.46
CA GLN A 629 -19.25 -15.08 13.76
C GLN A 629 -19.53 -13.67 13.20
N GLU A 630 -20.55 -13.52 12.36
CA GLU A 630 -21.08 -12.25 11.86
C GLU A 630 -22.21 -11.73 12.73
N ALA A 631 -23.19 -12.57 13.07
CA ALA A 631 -24.28 -12.19 13.98
C ALA A 631 -23.76 -11.66 15.33
N VAL A 632 -22.69 -12.28 15.88
CA VAL A 632 -22.03 -11.80 17.10
C VAL A 632 -21.39 -10.41 16.95
N TYR A 633 -20.90 -10.07 15.76
CA TYR A 633 -20.27 -8.78 15.49
C TYR A 633 -21.29 -7.68 15.21
N VAL A 634 -22.36 -7.99 14.47
CA VAL A 634 -23.45 -7.05 14.20
C VAL A 634 -24.10 -6.59 15.50
N ALA A 635 -24.32 -7.51 16.45
CA ALA A 635 -24.81 -7.17 17.79
C ALA A 635 -23.84 -6.26 18.57
N ASN A 636 -22.53 -6.55 18.57
CA ASN A 636 -21.56 -5.70 19.28
C ASN A 636 -21.37 -4.33 18.62
N ALA A 637 -21.59 -4.21 17.30
CA ALA A 637 -21.55 -2.91 16.62
C ALA A 637 -22.73 -1.98 17.01
N GLN A 638 -23.72 -2.50 17.74
CA GLN A 638 -24.86 -1.74 18.27
C GLN A 638 -24.69 -1.33 19.74
N SER A 639 -23.64 -1.81 20.44
CA SER A 639 -23.42 -1.53 21.88
C SER A 639 -22.35 -0.47 22.17
N ASP A 640 -21.32 -0.30 21.33
CA ASP A 640 -20.19 0.63 21.57
C ASP A 640 -19.95 1.61 20.40
N PRO A 641 -20.21 2.91 20.58
CA PRO A 641 -19.92 3.95 19.58
C PRO A 641 -18.67 4.81 19.87
N ASP A 642 -18.03 4.66 21.04
CA ASP A 642 -16.89 5.48 21.45
C ASP A 642 -15.55 4.75 21.28
N GLY A 643 -14.75 5.17 20.30
CA GLY A 643 -13.36 4.75 20.14
C GLY A 643 -12.40 5.85 20.62
N ASP A 644 -11.70 5.61 21.72
CA ASP A 644 -10.76 6.57 22.32
C ASP A 644 -9.73 7.11 21.30
N GLU A 645 -9.75 8.43 21.05
CA GLU A 645 -8.65 9.13 20.39
C GLU A 645 -7.52 9.36 21.41
N ASP A 646 -6.41 8.63 21.29
CA ASP A 646 -5.22 8.77 22.16
C ASP A 646 -4.59 10.17 21.97
N ASP A 647 -4.67 10.99 23.03
CA ASP A 647 -4.29 12.41 23.06
C ASP A 647 -2.76 12.56 22.99
N GLY A 648 -2.25 12.43 21.75
CA GLY A 648 -0.87 12.07 21.47
C GLY A 648 0.16 13.14 21.79
N ALA A 649 0.82 13.02 22.94
CA ALA A 649 2.02 13.79 23.23
C ALA A 649 3.16 13.43 22.24
N ASP A 650 3.72 14.44 21.56
CA ASP A 650 4.76 14.33 20.51
C ASP A 650 5.95 13.43 20.86
N THR A 651 6.22 13.27 22.16
CA THR A 651 7.38 12.55 22.66
C THR A 651 7.03 11.85 23.98
N THR A 652 7.15 10.53 24.00
CA THR A 652 6.84 9.70 25.17
C THR A 652 8.09 9.05 25.77
N LEU A 653 8.22 9.19 27.09
CA LEU A 653 9.30 8.64 27.90
C LEU A 653 8.71 7.88 29.09
N ALA A 654 9.42 6.89 29.62
CA ALA A 654 8.94 6.15 30.78
C ALA A 654 8.77 7.09 31.99
N LYS A 655 7.60 7.06 32.65
CA LYS A 655 7.30 7.91 33.83
C LYS A 655 8.34 7.75 34.96
N THR A 656 8.93 6.56 35.08
CA THR A 656 10.04 6.25 35.99
C THR A 656 11.29 5.82 35.20
N PRO A 657 12.48 6.40 35.45
CA PRO A 657 13.72 5.96 34.81
C PRO A 657 14.12 4.54 35.26
N PRO A 658 14.45 3.61 34.33
CA PRO A 658 14.97 2.28 34.68
C PRO A 658 16.29 2.28 35.45
N PHE A 659 17.05 3.39 35.40
CA PHE A 659 18.28 3.61 36.17
C PHE A 659 18.20 4.99 36.84
N PRO A 660 17.56 5.14 38.02
CA PRO A 660 17.29 6.46 38.61
C PRO A 660 18.55 7.20 39.08
N ASN A 661 19.55 6.48 39.58
CA ASN A 661 20.71 7.04 40.26
C ASN A 661 22.02 6.51 39.64
N LEU A 662 22.22 6.68 38.33
CA LEU A 662 23.44 6.20 37.67
C LEU A 662 24.53 7.28 37.73
N THR A 663 25.73 6.94 38.21
CA THR A 663 26.84 7.90 38.36
C THR A 663 27.43 8.32 37.01
N ALA A 664 27.98 9.53 36.93
CA ALA A 664 28.69 10.01 35.74
C ALA A 664 29.82 9.05 35.30
N ALA A 665 30.57 8.48 36.24
CA ALA A 665 31.58 7.45 35.95
C ALA A 665 30.98 6.18 35.31
N SER A 666 29.84 5.68 35.79
CA SER A 666 29.14 4.55 35.16
C SER A 666 28.51 4.92 33.81
N ILE A 667 28.06 6.15 33.62
CA ILE A 667 27.59 6.66 32.32
C ILE A 667 28.74 6.66 31.31
N ALA A 668 29.92 7.15 31.70
CA ALA A 668 31.11 7.15 30.85
C ALA A 668 31.56 5.73 30.48
N ALA A 669 31.62 4.81 31.44
CA ALA A 669 32.07 3.44 31.24
C ALA A 669 31.04 2.56 30.48
N ASP A 670 29.81 2.45 30.99
CA ASP A 670 28.83 1.46 30.51
C ASP A 670 28.19 1.84 29.16
N PHE A 671 28.06 3.13 28.89
CA PHE A 671 27.43 3.67 27.68
C PHE A 671 28.48 4.23 26.69
N GLY A 672 29.76 4.33 27.10
CA GLY A 672 30.85 4.86 26.28
C GLY A 672 30.80 6.38 26.08
N ALA A 673 30.23 7.11 27.04
CA ALA A 673 30.15 8.57 27.04
C ALA A 673 31.38 9.18 27.75
N THR A 674 32.58 8.93 27.22
CA THR A 674 33.88 9.19 27.89
C THR A 674 34.07 10.61 28.40
N ASP A 675 33.48 11.60 27.72
CA ASP A 675 33.64 13.02 27.99
C ASP A 675 32.31 13.63 28.50
N PHE A 676 31.46 12.83 29.17
CA PHE A 676 30.12 13.21 29.64
C PHE A 676 30.08 14.53 30.41
N LEU A 677 30.91 14.67 31.46
CA LEU A 677 30.93 15.88 32.29
C LEU A 677 31.35 17.13 31.50
N ILE A 678 32.33 17.01 30.59
CA ILE A 678 32.80 18.11 29.72
C ILE A 678 31.70 18.57 28.75
N HIS A 679 30.87 17.64 28.29
CA HIS A 679 29.74 17.95 27.41
C HIS A 679 28.46 18.36 28.15
N LEU A 680 28.37 18.07 29.46
CA LEU A 680 27.34 18.59 30.37
C LEU A 680 27.63 20.04 30.75
N ASP A 681 28.85 20.33 31.20
CA ASP A 681 29.37 21.66 31.52
C ASP A 681 29.12 22.65 30.36
N ARG A 682 29.64 22.33 29.17
CA ARG A 682 29.40 23.11 27.94
C ARG A 682 27.91 23.25 27.57
N PHE A 683 27.06 22.30 27.94
CA PHE A 683 25.61 22.41 27.71
C PHE A 683 24.97 23.40 28.70
N LEU A 684 25.30 23.30 29.98
CA LEU A 684 24.84 24.21 31.04
C LEU A 684 25.24 25.66 30.71
N ASP A 685 26.50 25.89 30.34
CA ASP A 685 27.01 27.17 29.79
C ASP A 685 26.13 27.69 28.63
N SER A 686 25.92 26.85 27.60
CA SER A 686 25.19 27.22 26.37
C SER A 686 23.71 27.54 26.60
N LYS A 687 23.15 27.13 27.75
CA LYS A 687 21.78 27.43 28.19
C LYS A 687 21.75 28.44 29.36
N SER A 688 22.91 28.91 29.82
CA SER A 688 23.08 29.80 30.98
C SER A 688 22.44 29.25 32.27
N ILE A 689 22.58 27.94 32.49
CA ILE A 689 22.08 27.23 33.68
C ILE A 689 23.21 27.09 34.70
N THR A 690 23.11 27.77 35.84
CA THR A 690 24.06 27.58 36.95
C THR A 690 23.65 26.36 37.79
N PRO A 691 24.53 25.36 38.01
CA PRO A 691 24.25 24.25 38.91
C PRO A 691 24.25 24.70 40.39
N LYS A 692 23.61 23.93 41.28
CA LYS A 692 23.72 24.13 42.75
C LYS A 692 24.94 23.42 43.32
N LEU A 693 25.33 22.31 42.69
CA LEU A 693 26.48 21.48 42.99
C LEU A 693 27.19 21.16 41.68
N GLU A 694 28.51 21.35 41.62
CA GLU A 694 29.30 21.06 40.42
C GLU A 694 29.25 19.56 40.04
N PRO A 695 28.95 19.21 38.78
CA PRO A 695 28.93 17.81 38.32
C PRO A 695 30.31 17.13 38.43
N ALA A 696 30.35 15.99 39.11
CA ALA A 696 31.56 15.18 39.34
C ALA A 696 31.31 13.69 39.06
N ASP A 697 32.36 12.86 39.05
CA ASP A 697 32.28 11.43 38.69
C ASP A 697 31.27 10.60 39.51
N ASN A 698 31.04 11.00 40.76
CA ASN A 698 30.07 10.38 41.68
C ASN A 698 28.64 10.96 41.58
N SER A 699 28.43 12.02 40.79
CA SER A 699 27.12 12.67 40.61
C SER A 699 26.15 11.75 39.88
N THR A 700 24.91 11.64 40.37
CA THR A 700 23.93 10.66 39.87
C THR A 700 22.84 11.27 39.02
N PHE A 701 22.58 10.65 37.87
CA PHE A 701 21.57 11.07 36.89
C PHE A 701 20.53 9.97 36.62
N PRO A 702 19.24 10.32 36.44
CA PRO A 702 18.21 9.42 35.97
C PRO A 702 18.36 9.11 34.47
N VAL A 703 18.67 7.85 34.13
CA VAL A 703 18.96 7.37 32.77
C VAL A 703 17.86 6.42 32.26
N TYR A 704 17.52 6.57 30.98
CA TYR A 704 16.42 5.89 30.29
C TYR A 704 16.92 4.95 29.19
N LYS A 705 16.33 3.74 29.10
CA LYS A 705 16.69 2.71 28.10
C LYS A 705 16.16 3.00 26.69
N ARG A 706 15.04 3.72 26.58
CA ARG A 706 14.38 4.04 25.31
C ARG A 706 13.67 5.39 25.38
N LEU A 707 13.51 6.01 24.23
CA LEU A 707 12.72 7.20 23.96
C LEU A 707 11.78 6.88 22.79
N SER A 708 10.54 7.36 22.84
CA SER A 708 9.60 7.23 21.73
C SER A 708 9.18 8.61 21.20
N LEU A 709 9.23 8.78 19.89
CA LEU A 709 8.93 10.03 19.18
C LEU A 709 7.75 9.80 18.23
N SER A 710 6.79 10.71 18.17
CA SER A 710 5.84 10.75 17.06
C SER A 710 6.55 11.30 15.81
N LEU A 711 6.36 10.66 14.65
CA LEU A 711 6.78 11.24 13.37
C LEU A 711 5.70 12.22 12.87
N PRO A 712 6.08 13.33 12.21
CA PRO A 712 5.13 14.19 11.54
C PRO A 712 4.28 13.40 10.54
N LYS A 713 2.97 13.64 10.52
CA LYS A 713 2.06 13.07 9.52
C LYS A 713 2.49 13.53 8.13
N VAL A 714 2.61 12.59 7.19
CA VAL A 714 2.91 12.88 5.78
C VAL A 714 1.82 12.20 4.97
N ALA A 715 0.88 12.98 4.45
CA ALA A 715 -0.36 12.46 3.87
C ALA A 715 -0.13 11.54 2.65
N GLU A 716 0.89 11.82 1.82
CA GLU A 716 1.28 10.91 0.74
C GLU A 716 1.89 9.59 1.24
N VAL A 717 2.35 9.50 2.49
CA VAL A 717 3.01 8.31 3.05
C VAL A 717 2.09 7.49 3.93
N THR A 718 1.38 8.12 4.87
CA THR A 718 0.27 7.49 5.60
C THR A 718 -0.57 8.51 6.38
N ALA A 719 -1.86 8.20 6.56
CA ALA A 719 -2.77 8.95 7.43
C ALA A 719 -2.50 8.75 8.95
N HIS A 720 -1.86 7.63 9.33
CA HIS A 720 -1.71 7.24 10.74
C HIS A 720 -0.51 7.90 11.45
N ASN A 721 -0.62 8.08 12.77
CA ASN A 721 0.54 8.42 13.62
C ASN A 721 1.56 7.27 13.59
N VAL A 722 2.82 7.55 13.25
CA VAL A 722 3.90 6.55 13.27
C VAL A 722 4.92 6.89 14.36
N THR A 723 5.07 6.01 15.34
CA THR A 723 6.00 6.20 16.46
C THR A 723 7.37 5.59 16.20
N ASP A 724 8.42 6.39 16.31
CA ASP A 724 9.81 5.93 16.38
C ASP A 724 10.18 5.51 17.79
N THR A 725 11.09 4.54 17.90
CA THR A 725 11.70 4.15 19.19
C THR A 725 13.21 4.16 19.07
N ILE A 726 13.84 5.09 19.79
CA ILE A 726 15.28 5.24 19.94
C ILE A 726 15.69 4.45 21.18
N ARG A 727 16.73 3.61 21.08
CA ARG A 727 17.30 2.87 22.22
C ARG A 727 18.71 3.34 22.56
N ALA A 728 18.96 3.45 23.86
CA ALA A 728 20.25 3.73 24.47
C ALA A 728 20.43 2.78 25.67
N VAL A 729 21.03 1.62 25.42
CA VAL A 729 21.06 0.50 26.37
C VAL A 729 22.50 -0.02 26.48
N ARG A 730 23.11 0.12 27.67
CA ARG A 730 24.39 -0.52 27.98
C ARG A 730 24.36 -2.04 27.78
N ALA A 731 25.52 -2.65 27.57
CA ALA A 731 25.65 -4.09 27.54
C ALA A 731 25.16 -4.73 28.86
N GLU A 732 24.50 -5.89 28.77
CA GLU A 732 24.08 -6.69 29.93
C GLU A 732 24.98 -7.95 29.99
N PRO A 733 25.83 -8.15 31.02
CA PRO A 733 26.69 -9.32 31.11
C PRO A 733 25.89 -10.61 31.37
N VAL A 734 26.55 -11.77 31.25
CA VAL A 734 25.96 -13.07 31.59
C VAL A 734 25.44 -13.04 33.04
N CYS A 735 24.16 -13.36 33.23
CA CYS A 735 23.48 -13.27 34.52
C CYS A 735 22.87 -14.62 34.89
N MET A 736 23.15 -15.10 36.10
CA MET A 736 22.41 -16.21 36.71
C MET A 736 21.06 -15.72 37.20
N SER A 737 20.01 -16.51 36.98
CA SER A 737 18.64 -16.20 37.44
C SER A 737 17.87 -17.47 37.79
N ALA A 738 16.77 -17.33 38.54
CA ALA A 738 15.91 -18.47 38.90
C ALA A 738 15.24 -19.19 37.70
N LYS A 739 15.36 -18.64 36.48
CA LYS A 739 14.92 -19.27 35.22
C LYS A 739 16.11 -19.71 34.33
N GLY A 740 17.30 -19.85 34.90
CA GLY A 740 18.53 -20.27 34.22
C GLY A 740 19.51 -19.13 33.89
N VAL A 741 20.53 -19.47 33.10
CA VAL A 741 21.54 -18.53 32.57
C VAL A 741 20.89 -17.60 31.56
N LYS A 742 20.97 -16.28 31.80
CA LYS A 742 20.73 -15.27 30.76
C LYS A 742 22.06 -15.01 30.03
N PRO A 743 22.13 -15.22 28.71
CA PRO A 743 23.34 -14.91 27.94
C PRO A 743 23.61 -13.41 27.96
N ALA A 744 24.87 -13.03 27.75
CA ALA A 744 25.24 -11.63 27.60
C ALA A 744 24.55 -11.00 26.38
N LYS A 745 24.21 -9.72 26.50
CA LYS A 745 23.73 -8.89 25.40
C LYS A 745 24.70 -7.74 25.20
N ALA A 746 25.06 -7.49 23.95
CA ALA A 746 25.77 -6.27 23.62
C ALA A 746 24.91 -5.01 23.86
N GLY A 747 25.55 -3.85 23.94
CA GLY A 747 24.83 -2.58 24.04
C GLY A 747 24.12 -2.22 22.73
N GLN A 748 23.00 -1.53 22.84
CA GLN A 748 22.25 -1.03 21.68
C GLN A 748 22.15 0.49 21.75
N PHE A 749 22.66 1.15 20.71
CA PHE A 749 22.77 2.61 20.59
C PHE A 749 22.32 3.00 19.18
N ASP A 750 21.05 3.37 19.06
CA ASP A 750 20.40 3.61 17.77
C ASP A 750 20.85 4.97 17.16
N THR A 751 20.80 5.06 15.82
CA THR A 751 21.16 6.26 15.04
C THR A 751 19.96 7.12 14.70
N VAL A 752 20.14 8.44 14.73
CA VAL A 752 19.08 9.44 14.64
C VAL A 752 19.45 10.63 13.77
N LEU A 753 18.44 11.35 13.29
CA LEU A 753 18.58 12.64 12.62
C LEU A 753 18.23 13.75 13.60
N VAL A 754 19.14 14.72 13.70
CA VAL A 754 19.08 15.87 14.60
C VAL A 754 19.04 17.14 13.76
N ARG A 755 18.16 18.08 14.11
CA ARG A 755 18.07 19.39 13.48
C ARG A 755 19.03 20.36 14.18
N THR A 756 20.15 20.67 13.52
CA THR A 756 21.21 21.54 14.07
C THR A 756 20.99 23.02 13.77
N GLU A 757 20.21 23.34 12.74
CA GLU A 757 19.83 24.70 12.35
C GLU A 757 18.33 24.75 12.05
N ARG A 758 17.68 25.91 12.24
CA ARG A 758 16.28 26.08 11.82
C ARG A 758 16.23 26.31 10.30
N PRO A 759 15.34 25.62 9.56
CA PRO A 759 15.25 25.81 8.12
C PRO A 759 14.82 27.24 7.76
N GLY A 760 15.51 27.83 6.80
CA GLY A 760 15.06 29.05 6.11
C GLY A 760 14.20 28.72 4.88
N SER A 761 13.36 29.65 4.44
CA SER A 761 12.33 29.44 3.39
C SER A 761 12.84 29.15 1.97
N ASP A 762 14.15 29.16 1.72
CA ASP A 762 14.79 28.78 0.44
C ASP A 762 15.87 27.68 0.65
N GLN A 763 15.86 27.00 1.80
CA GLN A 763 16.77 25.88 2.07
C GLN A 763 16.24 24.54 1.53
N ARG A 764 17.14 23.63 1.19
CA ARG A 764 16.82 22.29 0.69
C ARG A 764 16.27 21.44 1.85
N PRO A 765 15.34 20.48 1.63
CA PRO A 765 14.76 19.66 2.70
C PRO A 765 15.75 18.82 3.54
N THR A 766 17.02 18.77 3.15
CA THR A 766 18.11 18.07 3.86
C THR A 766 19.14 19.02 4.51
N ASP A 767 19.00 20.33 4.34
CA ASP A 767 19.84 21.33 5.00
C ASP A 767 19.51 21.42 6.50
N GLY A 768 20.47 21.86 7.32
CA GLY A 768 20.30 21.96 8.78
C GLY A 768 20.13 20.62 9.52
N ILE A 769 20.25 19.48 8.82
CA ILE A 769 20.09 18.12 9.38
C ILE A 769 21.45 17.41 9.49
N SER A 770 21.73 16.86 10.68
CA SER A 770 22.94 16.08 10.96
C SER A 770 22.60 14.70 11.53
N VAL A 771 23.44 13.70 11.23
CA VAL A 771 23.30 12.34 11.77
C VAL A 771 24.10 12.20 13.07
N ALA A 772 23.49 11.57 14.07
CA ALA A 772 24.13 11.23 15.34
C ALA A 772 23.77 9.82 15.82
N ARG A 773 24.54 9.28 16.76
CA ARG A 773 24.23 8.02 17.48
C ARG A 773 24.00 8.32 18.95
N VAL A 774 22.84 7.93 19.47
CA VAL A 774 22.45 8.21 20.86
C VAL A 774 23.12 7.20 21.79
N ARG A 775 24.02 7.67 22.66
CA ARG A 775 24.68 6.82 23.66
C ARG A 775 23.91 6.80 24.99
N VAL A 776 23.36 7.93 25.42
CA VAL A 776 22.66 8.08 26.72
C VAL A 776 21.41 8.93 26.53
N ILE A 777 20.31 8.57 27.19
CA ILE A 777 19.11 9.41 27.35
C ILE A 777 18.92 9.61 28.86
N PHE A 778 18.84 10.85 29.33
CA PHE A 778 18.81 11.18 30.75
C PHE A 778 18.00 12.44 31.07
N ARG A 779 17.87 12.80 32.35
CA ARG A 779 17.44 14.15 32.80
C ARG A 779 18.49 14.71 33.78
N LEU A 780 18.56 16.04 33.89
CA LEU A 780 19.29 16.67 34.99
C LEU A 780 18.65 16.28 36.33
N SER A 781 19.47 16.12 37.38
CA SER A 781 18.99 16.12 38.76
C SER A 781 18.87 17.56 39.25
N GLU A 782 18.02 17.80 40.27
CA GLU A 782 17.77 19.14 40.79
C GLU A 782 19.03 19.84 41.34
N ASP A 783 20.09 19.09 41.65
CA ASP A 783 21.37 19.60 42.15
C ASP A 783 22.25 20.20 41.05
N HIS A 784 22.12 19.72 39.80
CA HIS A 784 22.93 20.16 38.65
C HIS A 784 22.18 21.12 37.71
N GLY A 785 21.07 21.70 38.20
CA GLY A 785 20.24 22.65 37.46
C GLY A 785 18.93 22.06 36.95
N ASN A 786 18.00 22.92 36.52
CA ASN A 786 16.68 22.51 36.02
C ASN A 786 16.58 22.80 34.52
N TYR A 787 16.20 21.78 33.74
CA TYR A 787 15.86 21.88 32.33
C TYR A 787 14.61 21.00 32.08
N PRO A 788 13.56 21.48 31.40
CA PRO A 788 12.27 20.80 31.35
C PRO A 788 12.32 19.49 30.57
N ASP A 789 13.07 19.48 29.47
CA ASP A 789 13.13 18.36 28.54
C ASP A 789 14.22 17.35 28.94
N PRO A 790 14.04 16.05 28.65
CA PRO A 790 15.13 15.10 28.69
C PRO A 790 16.29 15.50 27.77
N LEU A 791 17.48 15.03 28.09
CA LEU A 791 18.72 15.28 27.36
C LEU A 791 19.27 13.98 26.77
N ALA A 792 19.96 14.07 25.65
CA ALA A 792 20.66 12.98 25.01
C ALA A 792 22.16 13.29 24.89
N TYR A 793 23.02 12.36 25.32
CA TYR A 793 24.44 12.37 24.93
C TYR A 793 24.57 11.66 23.59
N VAL A 794 25.10 12.36 22.60
CA VAL A 794 25.18 11.90 21.21
C VAL A 794 26.59 11.99 20.63
N ASN A 795 26.94 11.03 19.80
CA ASN A 795 28.19 10.97 19.06
C ASN A 795 27.88 11.33 17.60
N TRP A 796 28.56 12.33 17.04
CA TRP A 796 28.24 12.89 15.73
C TRP A 796 28.89 12.13 14.57
N TYR A 797 28.18 12.10 13.44
CA TYR A 797 28.77 11.86 12.12
C TYR A 797 29.10 13.20 11.46
N LYS A 798 29.88 13.17 10.37
CA LYS A 798 30.17 14.38 9.57
C LYS A 798 28.90 14.85 8.84
N PRO A 799 28.76 16.16 8.54
CA PRO A 799 27.61 16.69 7.80
C PRO A 799 27.36 15.95 6.48
N LEU A 800 26.11 15.97 6.02
CA LEU A 800 25.69 15.30 4.79
C LEU A 800 26.43 15.89 3.59
N LYS A 801 27.13 15.03 2.84
CA LYS A 801 27.66 15.34 1.51
C LYS A 801 26.54 15.23 0.46
N PRO A 802 26.71 15.76 -0.76
CA PRO A 802 25.89 15.37 -1.90
C PRO A 802 25.79 13.84 -2.03
N PRO A 803 24.62 13.29 -2.39
CA PRO A 803 24.42 11.85 -2.49
C PRO A 803 25.26 11.22 -3.61
N ALA A 804 25.59 9.94 -3.47
CA ALA A 804 26.30 9.20 -4.51
C ALA A 804 25.40 8.98 -5.74
N PRO A 805 25.85 9.36 -6.95
CA PRO A 805 24.96 9.52 -8.12
C PRO A 805 24.33 8.22 -8.64
N ASP A 806 24.94 7.07 -8.32
CA ASP A 806 24.46 5.75 -8.77
C ASP A 806 23.41 5.10 -7.84
N ILE A 807 23.18 5.67 -6.64
CA ILE A 807 22.37 5.04 -5.56
C ILE A 807 21.53 6.01 -4.72
N GLY A 808 21.64 7.32 -4.92
CA GLY A 808 20.89 8.34 -4.16
C GLY A 808 21.27 8.49 -2.67
N MET A 809 22.12 7.62 -2.11
CA MET A 809 22.47 7.64 -0.68
C MET A 809 23.63 8.61 -0.35
N HIS A 810 23.54 9.28 0.79
CA HIS A 810 24.62 10.11 1.32
C HIS A 810 25.71 9.24 1.98
N GLU A 811 26.97 9.34 1.51
CA GLU A 811 28.12 8.70 2.18
C GLU A 811 28.61 9.58 3.35
N ILE A 812 28.51 9.05 4.57
CA ILE A 812 28.92 9.71 5.81
C ILE A 812 30.03 8.93 6.52
N SER A 813 30.68 9.57 7.48
CA SER A 813 31.71 8.94 8.33
C SER A 813 31.64 9.53 9.74
N LEU A 814 32.23 8.86 10.73
CA LEU A 814 32.29 9.37 12.10
C LEU A 814 32.96 10.75 12.15
N SER A 815 32.43 11.65 12.97
CA SER A 815 33.00 12.97 13.21
C SER A 815 34.00 12.89 14.36
N SER A 816 35.18 13.48 14.16
CA SER A 816 36.25 13.51 15.14
C SER A 816 36.84 14.91 15.25
N ARG A 817 37.29 15.25 16.46
CA ARG A 817 38.01 16.50 16.79
C ARG A 817 39.16 16.13 17.72
N ASN A 818 40.36 16.62 17.45
CA ASN A 818 41.57 16.35 18.25
C ASN A 818 41.78 14.86 18.56
N LEU A 819 41.61 13.99 17.54
CA LEU A 819 41.67 12.52 17.62
C LEU A 819 40.62 11.84 18.53
N ARG A 820 39.71 12.58 19.17
CA ARG A 820 38.54 12.04 19.90
C ARG A 820 37.28 12.07 19.04
N GLN A 821 36.28 11.28 19.43
CA GLN A 821 34.96 11.29 18.79
C GLN A 821 34.22 12.59 19.13
N ASN A 822 33.74 13.30 18.11
CA ASN A 822 33.02 14.57 18.31
C ASN A 822 31.64 14.29 18.93
N SER A 823 31.43 14.77 20.15
CA SER A 823 30.22 14.46 20.93
C SER A 823 29.60 15.73 21.54
N SER A 824 28.35 15.61 22.00
CA SER A 824 27.67 16.67 22.74
C SER A 824 26.50 16.12 23.55
N ILE A 825 26.03 16.92 24.50
CA ILE A 825 24.68 16.77 25.05
C ILE A 825 23.75 17.72 24.28
N ILE A 826 22.58 17.22 23.89
CA ILE A 826 21.51 17.96 23.23
C ILE A 826 20.17 17.73 23.96
N PRO A 827 19.19 18.65 23.86
CA PRO A 827 17.79 18.34 24.17
C PRO A 827 17.28 17.21 23.27
N ILE A 828 16.39 16.36 23.77
CA ILE A 828 15.77 15.34 22.91
C ILE A 828 14.84 15.94 21.84
N THR A 829 14.36 17.18 22.05
CA THR A 829 13.52 17.94 21.10
C THR A 829 14.23 18.25 19.78
N ASP A 830 15.56 18.24 19.77
CA ASP A 830 16.35 18.47 18.56
C ASP A 830 16.38 17.21 17.66
N ILE A 831 15.99 16.05 18.21
CA ILE A 831 15.94 14.75 17.53
C ILE A 831 14.53 14.54 16.96
N PHE A 832 14.40 14.43 15.62
CA PHE A 832 13.08 14.37 14.96
C PHE A 832 12.75 13.02 14.29
N ARG A 833 13.69 12.06 14.26
CA ARG A 833 13.47 10.65 13.85
C ARG A 833 14.70 9.75 14.02
N CYS A 834 14.50 8.44 14.01
CA CYS A 834 15.55 7.45 13.76
C CYS A 834 16.00 7.44 12.29
N CYS A 835 17.25 7.05 12.05
CA CYS A 835 17.76 6.71 10.72
C CYS A 835 18.58 5.41 10.74
N HIS A 836 18.76 4.79 9.57
CA HIS A 836 19.57 3.58 9.42
C HIS A 836 20.83 3.88 8.61
N LEU A 837 21.95 3.33 9.04
CA LEU A 837 23.25 3.46 8.41
C LEU A 837 23.72 2.10 7.89
N ILE A 838 23.87 1.97 6.58
CA ILE A 838 24.40 0.74 5.96
C ILE A 838 25.93 0.85 5.91
N PRO A 839 26.69 -0.14 6.42
CA PRO A 839 28.16 -0.12 6.36
C PRO A 839 28.67 -0.08 4.91
N ALA A 840 29.72 0.69 4.65
CA ALA A 840 30.35 0.72 3.32
C ALA A 840 31.31 -0.48 3.14
N PHE A 841 30.75 -1.69 3.01
CA PHE A 841 31.47 -2.98 2.96
C PHE A 841 32.63 -3.06 1.95
N GLY A 842 32.63 -2.28 0.86
CA GLY A 842 33.66 -2.35 -0.17
C GLY A 842 33.44 -3.53 -1.13
N ARG A 843 34.52 -4.13 -1.62
CA ARG A 843 34.44 -5.26 -2.58
C ARG A 843 34.05 -6.58 -1.92
N SER A 844 34.52 -6.83 -0.71
CA SER A 844 34.26 -8.05 0.08
C SER A 844 34.01 -7.67 1.53
N ALA A 845 33.06 -8.34 2.20
CA ALA A 845 32.69 -8.02 3.57
C ALA A 845 33.82 -8.28 4.57
N ASP A 846 33.99 -7.40 5.56
CA ASP A 846 34.88 -7.63 6.71
C ASP A 846 34.19 -8.59 7.69
N LEU A 847 34.67 -9.84 7.72
CA LEU A 847 34.13 -10.92 8.55
C LEU A 847 34.28 -10.69 10.06
N THR A 848 34.98 -9.63 10.49
CA THR A 848 35.06 -9.24 11.91
C THR A 848 33.92 -8.32 12.34
N TRP A 849 33.14 -7.78 11.38
CA TRP A 849 32.01 -6.91 11.69
C TRP A 849 30.80 -7.72 12.14
N THR A 850 30.21 -7.28 13.24
CA THR A 850 29.01 -7.86 13.87
C THR A 850 28.01 -6.74 14.13
N SER A 851 26.72 -7.08 14.26
CA SER A 851 25.65 -6.09 14.41
C SER A 851 25.81 -5.18 15.63
N ASP A 852 26.52 -5.64 16.68
CA ASP A 852 26.86 -4.86 17.86
C ASP A 852 28.09 -3.95 17.70
N ARG A 853 28.96 -4.21 16.71
CA ARG A 853 30.28 -3.54 16.59
C ARG A 853 30.46 -2.73 15.33
N VAL A 854 29.70 -3.00 14.28
CA VAL A 854 29.93 -2.39 12.96
C VAL A 854 29.77 -0.85 12.97
N LEU A 855 28.94 -0.30 13.85
CA LEU A 855 28.79 1.16 14.05
C LEU A 855 29.97 1.81 14.81
N ASP A 856 30.87 1.02 15.39
CA ASP A 856 32.08 1.46 16.09
C ASP A 856 33.37 1.06 15.33
N GLN A 857 33.33 0.01 14.49
CA GLN A 857 34.45 -0.47 13.67
C GLN A 857 34.49 0.13 12.25
N CYS A 858 33.33 0.38 11.62
CA CYS A 858 33.30 0.82 10.23
C CYS A 858 33.53 2.34 10.11
N ASN A 859 34.38 2.74 9.17
CA ASN A 859 34.76 4.15 8.98
C ASN A 859 33.74 4.97 8.17
N PHE A 860 32.98 4.31 7.28
CA PHE A 860 32.10 4.94 6.29
C PHE A 860 30.77 4.20 6.20
N PHE A 861 29.68 4.95 6.08
CA PHE A 861 28.32 4.43 6.01
C PHE A 861 27.50 5.16 4.94
N PHE A 862 26.47 4.50 4.42
CA PHE A 862 25.45 5.13 3.61
C PHE A 862 24.20 5.39 4.45
N LEU A 863 23.72 6.63 4.45
CA LEU A 863 22.44 6.99 5.05
C LEU A 863 21.31 6.42 4.19
N ASN A 864 20.45 5.60 4.80
CA ASN A 864 19.48 4.78 4.08
C ASN A 864 18.10 5.46 3.94
N PRO A 865 17.67 5.88 2.74
CA PRO A 865 16.30 6.37 2.52
C PRO A 865 15.27 5.23 2.65
N TYR A 866 15.62 4.01 2.25
CA TYR A 866 14.73 2.85 2.20
C TYR A 866 14.46 2.21 3.58
N LEU A 867 14.71 2.88 4.71
CA LEU A 867 14.30 2.33 6.01
C LEU A 867 12.77 2.28 6.15
N ARG A 868 12.09 3.32 5.65
CA ARG A 868 10.63 3.53 5.65
C ARG A 868 10.24 4.51 4.56
N HIS A 869 8.99 4.46 4.10
CA HIS A 869 8.42 5.46 3.18
C HIS A 869 8.60 6.91 3.69
N HIS A 870 8.48 7.18 5.00
CA HIS A 870 8.78 8.49 5.60
C HIS A 870 10.21 9.00 5.36
N ASN A 871 11.20 8.11 5.22
CA ASN A 871 12.59 8.46 4.94
C ASN A 871 12.83 8.60 3.44
N PHE A 872 12.22 7.74 2.62
CA PHE A 872 12.22 7.87 1.17
C PHE A 872 11.57 9.18 0.70
N TYR A 873 10.43 9.57 1.29
CA TYR A 873 9.76 10.83 1.01
C TYR A 873 10.65 12.04 1.31
N LEU A 874 11.36 12.03 2.45
CA LEU A 874 12.28 13.11 2.83
C LEU A 874 13.54 13.18 1.96
N PHE A 875 14.24 12.05 1.78
CA PHE A 875 15.57 12.02 1.16
C PHE A 875 15.55 11.85 -0.35
N CYS A 876 14.51 11.23 -0.91
CA CYS A 876 14.30 11.13 -2.35
C CYS A 876 13.27 12.17 -2.78
N TYR A 877 11.97 11.97 -2.54
CA TYR A 877 10.90 12.73 -3.20
C TYR A 877 10.95 14.25 -2.96
N LEU A 878 11.01 14.72 -1.71
CA LEU A 878 11.05 16.16 -1.41
C LEU A 878 12.33 16.83 -1.93
N VAL A 879 13.47 16.14 -1.87
CA VAL A 879 14.74 16.64 -2.42
C VAL A 879 14.66 16.77 -3.94
N ASP A 880 14.14 15.73 -4.61
CA ASP A 880 13.92 15.71 -6.06
C ASP A 880 12.93 16.79 -6.50
N LEU A 881 11.88 17.04 -5.70
CA LEU A 881 10.85 18.06 -5.93
C LEU A 881 11.41 19.47 -5.80
N TYR A 882 12.14 19.73 -4.71
CA TYR A 882 12.84 21.00 -4.48
C TYR A 882 13.84 21.29 -5.60
N ASP A 883 14.70 20.34 -5.94
CA ASP A 883 15.70 20.51 -7.00
C ASP A 883 15.02 20.74 -8.37
N SER A 884 13.87 20.09 -8.63
CA SER A 884 13.07 20.30 -9.85
C SER A 884 12.44 21.70 -9.89
N LYS A 885 11.73 22.12 -8.83
CA LYS A 885 11.11 23.45 -8.74
C LYS A 885 12.16 24.56 -8.80
N ARG A 886 13.33 24.38 -8.15
CA ARG A 886 14.47 25.31 -8.22
C ARG A 886 15.11 25.38 -9.61
N ALA A 887 15.25 24.25 -10.31
CA ALA A 887 15.75 24.23 -11.70
C ALA A 887 14.77 24.91 -12.67
N GLU A 888 13.45 24.73 -12.49
CA GLU A 888 12.46 25.43 -13.29
C GLU A 888 12.42 26.93 -12.99
N ALA A 889 12.48 27.35 -11.73
CA ALA A 889 12.57 28.76 -11.35
C ALA A 889 13.80 29.44 -12.02
N GLN A 890 14.95 28.77 -12.04
CA GLN A 890 16.14 29.26 -12.77
C GLN A 890 15.93 29.32 -14.29
N ARG A 891 15.24 28.33 -14.89
CA ARG A 891 14.87 28.36 -16.32
C ARG A 891 13.94 29.53 -16.63
N ARG A 892 12.88 29.74 -15.84
CA ARG A 892 11.93 30.86 -15.92
C ARG A 892 12.66 32.20 -15.78
N ALA A 893 13.59 32.32 -14.83
CA ALA A 893 14.40 33.52 -14.63
C ALA A 893 15.33 33.81 -15.83
N ARG A 894 16.01 32.80 -16.39
CA ARG A 894 16.85 32.96 -17.60
C ARG A 894 16.03 33.41 -18.81
N VAL A 895 14.83 32.85 -19.02
CA VAL A 895 13.93 33.28 -20.11
C VAL A 895 13.49 34.73 -19.91
N ARG A 896 13.09 35.13 -18.69
CA ARG A 896 12.75 36.53 -18.36
C ARG A 896 13.93 37.49 -18.57
N HIS A 897 15.16 37.08 -18.26
CA HIS A 897 16.36 37.90 -18.47
C HIS A 897 16.73 38.03 -19.95
N LEU A 898 16.58 36.97 -20.76
CA LEU A 898 16.81 37.03 -22.21
C LEU A 898 15.74 37.89 -22.90
N GLY A 899 14.46 37.76 -22.52
CA GLY A 899 13.39 38.61 -23.03
C GLY A 899 13.56 40.11 -22.70
N ARG A 900 14.19 40.42 -21.56
CA ARG A 900 14.58 41.80 -21.17
C ARG A 900 15.89 42.30 -21.79
N ALA A 901 16.58 41.48 -22.58
CA ALA A 901 17.80 41.85 -23.31
C ALA A 901 17.59 41.89 -24.84
N GLY A 902 16.36 41.62 -25.31
CA GLY A 902 15.90 41.81 -26.69
C GLY A 902 14.89 42.95 -26.85
N LEU A 903 14.81 43.82 -25.83
CA LEU A 903 14.04 45.07 -25.76
C LEU A 903 15.00 46.20 -25.36
#